data_AF-A0A7Y7HQE0-F1
#
_entry.id   AF-A0A7Y7HQE0-F1
#
_cell.length_a   1.000
_cell.length_b   1.000
_cell.length_c   1.000
_cell.angle_alpha   90.00
_cell.angle_beta   90.00
_cell.angle_gamma   90.00
#
_symmetry.space_group_name_H-M   'P 1'
#
loop_
_entity.id
_entity.type
_entity.pdbx_description
1 polymer ?
#
loop_
_entity_poly.entity_id
_entity_poly.type
_entity_poly.pdbx_seq_one_letter_code
_entity_poly.pdbx_strand_id
1 'polypeptide(L)'
;MKNYFASTLVGIQECDSDVECRVRVISSIRLLLQQVTYGLLEWISQQSPSSDLQPDQNIIQGLRSPADGALVDGFEALLITCEKMGWSGISRMLVEPTEQRPANLLCNAHPKNLQGLLRAVVSLRNDGAEGHGLVGGYQREAEIDALKFLLEYLLPVLPVIETDGKAKIGDGRLARNLDFIRGWNQTPALIRRIKILSPDVVRAYCQVDTGSNSRQEFVYEAVNPFRNLAGRGTPSLSIWENSWEPLCYLPERTTDSFTGRSEQLDELKEWAIDEESRSCLVYGDGGYGKTTLVLEFLHRVLEEEQEMEWKPTLILFYTAKRWQWGINGLEPISAGQPHLMELLAFVHLLFFGEYPGSDFYRLEVAQAASKLQGRIKDELKVERKDILIVIDNAETLIESDEERTRFGKELKEVSRRVGRVILTSRRYEQLGADPVGIDALSEQEAIEFLRDRAIKLNIHLVRRAKDEEILSALNKLERRPIVLNAFANALSDPAVKKIDQAADRVAGMLRKDLGTFLFADTWARLGAGVRRLLLLMTRIGDSHESQSLRICADIVGVSVQAAELALQETGGIASQINVQGDLQLTFSNNFLEYAKEKNVKLADGTESPSDVEINKARTQYSAYLKGTRSYTGDRIAAAFRTPQAKAAHRARHEGDFDESKRLFELAIMVDRDNGWLWDRYAYFLFHDIRDNEDALRKSVMAVELLPMEGEVWLTRGLIEARLGQVRECEKSLERAEAQGIAWQRCAIQRAWAYLKAKPAQLGLADKEVTSLTHYVQNNMHDTRIRRELERVVGRLTFLRRI
;
A
#
# COMPACT_ATOMS: atom_id res chain seq x y z
N MET A 1 36.82 -4.24 2.14
CA MET A 1 37.43 -4.22 3.49
C MET A 1 38.95 -4.41 3.47
N LYS A 2 39.51 -5.46 2.83
CA LYS A 2 40.97 -5.66 2.73
C LYS A 2 41.74 -4.38 2.35
N ASN A 3 41.33 -3.72 1.27
CA ASN A 3 41.99 -2.49 0.79
C ASN A 3 41.91 -1.34 1.80
N TYR A 4 40.80 -1.23 2.53
CA TYR A 4 40.63 -0.23 3.59
C TYR A 4 41.67 -0.45 4.70
N PHE A 5 41.72 -1.65 5.28
CA PHE A 5 42.66 -1.94 6.37
C PHE A 5 44.13 -1.89 5.89
N ALA A 6 44.42 -2.28 4.66
CA ALA A 6 45.76 -2.12 4.08
C ALA A 6 46.15 -0.64 3.96
N SER A 7 45.25 0.23 3.50
CA SER A 7 45.48 1.68 3.44
C SER A 7 45.62 2.29 4.84
N THR A 8 44.82 1.85 5.81
CA THR A 8 44.91 2.29 7.20
C THR A 8 46.25 1.89 7.80
N LEU A 9 46.74 0.67 7.52
CA LEU A 9 48.03 0.20 8.02
C LEU A 9 49.19 1.06 7.50
N VAL A 10 49.17 1.45 6.21
CA VAL A 10 50.16 2.37 5.63
C VAL A 10 50.13 3.71 6.37
N GLY A 11 48.96 4.30 6.55
CA GLY A 11 48.82 5.58 7.27
C GLY A 11 49.22 5.50 8.74
N ILE A 12 49.08 4.34 9.39
CA ILE A 12 49.57 4.10 10.76
C ILE A 12 51.10 4.06 10.81
N GLN A 13 51.74 3.43 9.82
CA GLN A 13 53.21 3.35 9.75
C GLN A 13 53.85 4.73 9.59
N GLU A 14 53.17 5.62 8.87
CA GLU A 14 53.59 7.01 8.61
C GLU A 14 53.27 7.98 9.76
N CYS A 15 52.63 7.55 10.86
CA CYS A 15 52.29 8.43 11.98
C CYS A 15 53.52 8.87 12.79
N ASP A 16 53.77 10.16 12.95
CA ASP A 16 54.89 10.66 13.76
C ASP A 16 54.65 10.48 15.28
N SER A 17 53.40 10.52 15.72
CA SER A 17 53.01 10.38 17.14
C SER A 17 52.78 8.93 17.53
N ASP A 18 53.51 8.45 18.53
CA ASP A 18 53.33 7.11 19.10
C ASP A 18 51.95 6.91 19.73
N VAL A 19 51.38 7.97 20.33
CA VAL A 19 50.04 7.94 20.91
C VAL A 19 48.99 7.80 19.82
N GLU A 20 49.12 8.56 18.73
CA GLU A 20 48.21 8.49 17.60
C GLU A 20 48.28 7.13 16.91
N CYS A 21 49.51 6.62 16.72
CA CYS A 21 49.76 5.30 16.15
C CYS A 21 49.06 4.21 16.96
N ARG A 22 49.25 4.20 18.28
CA ARG A 22 48.61 3.25 19.20
C ARG A 22 47.08 3.28 19.12
N VAL A 23 46.49 4.48 19.23
CA VAL A 23 45.03 4.65 19.18
C VAL A 23 44.47 4.15 17.85
N ARG A 24 45.15 4.42 16.74
CA ARG A 24 44.73 3.93 15.41
C ARG A 24 44.88 2.43 15.26
N VAL A 25 45.94 1.81 15.80
CA VAL A 25 46.11 0.35 15.81
C VAL A 25 44.98 -0.32 16.60
N ILE A 26 44.75 0.07 17.85
CA ILE A 26 43.71 -0.51 18.71
C ILE A 26 42.33 -0.36 18.07
N SER A 27 42.03 0.82 17.54
CA SER A 27 40.76 1.09 16.85
C SER A 27 40.59 0.21 15.59
N SER A 28 41.67 0.00 14.84
CA SER A 28 41.67 -0.82 13.62
C SER A 28 41.51 -2.31 13.95
N ILE A 29 42.17 -2.81 14.99
CA ILE A 29 42.03 -4.20 15.46
C ILE A 29 40.59 -4.45 15.91
N ARG A 30 40.03 -3.56 16.72
CA ARG A 30 38.63 -3.65 17.16
C ARG A 30 37.67 -3.67 15.97
N LEU A 31 37.84 -2.75 15.02
CA LEU A 31 36.98 -2.67 13.84
C LEU A 31 37.10 -3.95 12.99
N LEU A 32 38.31 -4.43 12.74
CA LEU A 32 38.58 -5.66 11.99
C LEU A 32 37.91 -6.88 12.64
N LEU A 33 38.16 -7.09 13.93
CA LEU A 33 37.60 -8.23 14.68
C LEU A 33 36.07 -8.19 14.68
N GLN A 34 35.49 -6.99 14.78
CA GLN A 34 34.05 -6.82 14.73
C GLN A 34 33.44 -7.20 13.38
N GLN A 35 34.06 -6.82 12.26
CA GLN A 35 33.56 -7.20 10.93
C GLN A 35 33.58 -8.72 10.76
N VAL A 36 34.66 -9.38 11.20
CA VAL A 36 34.77 -10.84 11.12
C VAL A 36 33.74 -11.52 12.02
N THR A 37 33.62 -11.09 13.27
CA THR A 37 32.72 -11.70 14.26
C THR A 37 31.26 -11.66 13.80
N TYR A 38 30.77 -10.50 13.34
CA TYR A 38 29.39 -10.42 12.84
C TYR A 38 29.19 -11.13 11.51
N GLY A 39 30.21 -11.21 10.66
CA GLY A 39 30.14 -11.95 9.40
C GLY A 39 29.97 -13.45 9.66
N LEU A 40 30.71 -13.99 10.64
CA LEU A 40 30.57 -15.38 11.09
C LEU A 40 29.22 -15.62 11.77
N LEU A 41 28.77 -14.71 12.64
CA LEU A 41 27.48 -14.78 13.30
C LEU A 41 26.33 -14.93 12.29
N GLU A 42 26.34 -14.08 11.27
CA GLU A 42 25.31 -14.05 10.25
C GLU A 42 25.40 -15.27 9.33
N TRP A 43 26.62 -15.73 8.99
CA TRP A 43 26.83 -16.97 8.26
C TRP A 43 26.23 -18.18 8.98
N ILE A 44 26.42 -18.29 10.30
CA ILE A 44 25.83 -19.34 11.13
C ILE A 44 24.31 -19.20 11.16
N SER A 45 23.81 -18.00 11.47
CA SER A 45 22.37 -17.74 11.63
C SER A 45 21.57 -18.10 10.38
N GLN A 46 22.07 -17.79 9.18
CA GLN A 46 21.41 -18.13 7.91
C GLN A 46 21.25 -19.63 7.67
N GLN A 47 22.01 -20.47 8.37
CA GLN A 47 21.93 -21.92 8.24
C GLN A 47 20.99 -22.58 9.26
N SER A 48 20.42 -21.81 10.18
CA SER A 48 19.48 -22.30 11.19
C SER A 48 19.98 -23.52 11.97
N PRO A 49 21.11 -23.39 12.72
CA PRO A 49 21.71 -24.51 13.43
C PRO A 49 20.73 -25.11 14.45
N SER A 50 20.76 -26.44 14.57
CA SER A 50 20.10 -27.16 15.66
C SER A 50 20.67 -26.74 17.02
N SER A 51 19.88 -26.92 18.09
CA SER A 51 20.23 -26.43 19.43
C SER A 51 21.57 -26.95 19.97
N ASP A 52 22.00 -28.15 19.57
CA ASP A 52 23.27 -28.78 19.93
C ASP A 52 24.49 -28.18 19.21
N LEU A 53 24.27 -27.53 18.06
CA LEU A 53 25.30 -26.86 17.28
C LEU A 53 25.39 -25.37 17.58
N GLN A 54 24.47 -24.82 18.37
CA GLN A 54 24.46 -23.40 18.70
C GLN A 54 25.60 -23.01 19.66
N PRO A 55 26.18 -21.81 19.49
CA PRO A 55 27.13 -21.23 20.44
C PRO A 55 26.45 -20.86 21.76
N ASP A 56 27.23 -20.68 22.82
CA ASP A 56 26.73 -20.29 24.15
C ASP A 56 25.94 -18.97 24.08
N GLN A 57 24.72 -19.00 24.62
CA GLN A 57 23.79 -17.86 24.59
C GLN A 57 24.34 -16.60 25.27
N ASN A 58 25.10 -16.74 26.36
CA ASN A 58 25.67 -15.60 27.07
C ASN A 58 26.72 -14.89 26.21
N ILE A 59 27.53 -15.65 25.48
CA ILE A 59 28.52 -15.11 24.53
C ILE A 59 27.79 -14.33 23.42
N ILE A 60 26.73 -14.92 22.86
CA ILE A 60 25.94 -14.30 21.79
C ILE A 60 25.22 -13.03 22.27
N GLN A 61 24.66 -13.04 23.47
CA GLN A 61 24.04 -11.84 24.06
C GLN A 61 25.06 -10.71 24.26
N GLY A 62 26.30 -11.03 24.66
CA GLY A 62 27.39 -10.07 24.79
C GLY A 62 27.70 -9.30 23.51
N LEU A 63 27.44 -9.88 22.33
CA LEU A 63 27.64 -9.22 21.04
C LEU A 63 26.63 -8.08 20.77
N ARG A 64 25.55 -7.95 21.55
CA ARG A 64 24.60 -6.82 21.39
C ARG A 64 25.21 -5.48 21.83
N SER A 65 26.16 -5.49 22.75
CA SER A 65 26.91 -4.31 23.18
C SER A 65 28.41 -4.65 23.22
N PRO A 66 29.05 -4.76 22.03
CA PRO A 66 30.33 -5.45 21.89
C PRO A 66 31.47 -4.70 22.59
N ALA A 67 31.93 -5.22 23.72
CA ALA A 67 33.24 -4.93 24.28
C ALA A 67 34.32 -5.79 23.60
N ASP A 68 35.59 -5.42 23.68
CA ASP A 68 36.65 -6.16 22.97
C ASP A 68 36.76 -7.61 23.47
N GLY A 69 36.60 -7.85 24.78
CA GLY A 69 36.56 -9.20 25.34
C GLY A 69 35.41 -10.04 24.75
N ALA A 70 34.20 -9.48 24.71
CA ALA A 70 33.03 -10.14 24.12
C ALA A 70 33.21 -10.43 22.62
N LEU A 71 33.93 -9.58 21.88
CA LEU A 71 34.27 -9.83 20.48
C LEU A 71 35.24 -11.00 20.33
N VAL A 72 36.24 -11.14 21.21
CA VAL A 72 37.16 -12.28 21.19
C VAL A 72 36.44 -13.57 21.58
N ASP A 73 35.63 -13.56 22.65
CA ASP A 73 34.81 -14.71 23.05
C ASP A 73 33.86 -15.16 21.95
N GLY A 74 33.18 -14.18 21.32
CA GLY A 74 32.30 -14.43 20.18
C GLY A 74 33.05 -14.99 18.98
N PHE A 75 34.18 -14.40 18.60
CA PHE A 75 34.98 -14.87 17.47
C PHE A 75 35.42 -16.33 17.64
N GLU A 76 35.94 -16.69 18.82
CA GLU A 76 36.36 -18.07 19.15
C GLU A 76 35.18 -19.05 19.04
N ALA A 77 34.05 -18.73 19.70
CA ALA A 77 32.87 -19.59 19.71
C ALA A 77 32.25 -19.77 18.31
N LEU A 78 32.20 -18.69 17.52
CA LEU A 78 31.63 -18.70 16.18
C LEU A 78 32.52 -19.47 15.21
N LEU A 79 33.85 -19.35 15.27
CA LEU A 79 34.75 -20.15 14.43
C LEU A 79 34.61 -21.65 14.68
N ILE A 80 34.53 -22.06 15.95
CA ILE A 80 34.31 -23.46 16.32
C ILE A 80 32.96 -23.95 15.78
N THR A 81 31.94 -23.09 15.84
CA THR A 81 30.60 -23.39 15.31
C THR A 81 30.64 -23.54 13.78
N CYS A 82 31.35 -22.66 13.07
CA CYS A 82 31.53 -22.77 11.62
C CYS A 82 32.22 -24.08 11.21
N GLU A 83 33.25 -24.52 11.94
CA GLU A 83 33.90 -25.82 11.73
C GLU A 83 32.89 -26.97 11.84
N LYS A 84 32.08 -26.98 12.91
CA LYS A 84 31.04 -28.00 13.14
C LYS A 84 29.97 -28.00 12.04
N MET A 85 29.70 -26.85 11.44
CA MET A 85 28.70 -26.67 10.38
C MET A 85 29.26 -26.93 8.97
N GLY A 86 30.50 -27.38 8.85
CA GLY A 86 31.08 -27.82 7.58
C GLY A 86 32.03 -26.85 6.91
N TRP A 87 32.40 -25.74 7.56
CA TRP A 87 33.51 -24.90 7.13
C TRP A 87 34.84 -25.50 7.63
N SER A 88 35.24 -26.61 7.02
CA SER A 88 36.36 -27.43 7.50
C SER A 88 37.70 -26.69 7.50
N GLY A 89 38.43 -26.80 8.61
CA GLY A 89 39.75 -26.20 8.82
C GLY A 89 39.72 -24.75 9.29
N ILE A 90 38.56 -24.10 9.41
CA ILE A 90 38.45 -22.69 9.76
C ILE A 90 38.89 -22.42 11.21
N SER A 91 38.66 -23.36 12.13
CA SER A 91 39.02 -23.16 13.54
C SER A 91 40.55 -23.20 13.76
N ARG A 92 41.32 -23.73 12.80
CA ARG A 92 42.80 -23.76 12.86
C ARG A 92 43.41 -22.35 12.91
N MET A 93 42.68 -21.34 12.44
CA MET A 93 43.10 -19.95 12.53
C MET A 93 43.44 -19.54 13.97
N LEU A 94 42.70 -20.05 14.96
CA LEU A 94 42.92 -19.73 16.38
C LEU A 94 44.31 -20.15 16.88
N VAL A 95 44.88 -21.21 16.30
CA VAL A 95 46.17 -21.77 16.72
C VAL A 95 47.33 -21.36 15.80
N GLU A 96 47.09 -20.43 14.88
CA GLU A 96 48.15 -19.93 13.99
C GLU A 96 49.27 -19.26 14.79
N PRO A 97 50.54 -19.67 14.64
CA PRO A 97 51.63 -19.24 15.51
C PRO A 97 52.08 -17.80 15.26
N THR A 98 52.42 -17.09 16.34
CA THR A 98 53.01 -15.74 16.29
C THR A 98 54.53 -15.74 16.43
N GLU A 99 55.16 -16.89 16.68
CA GLU A 99 56.54 -17.00 17.21
C GLU A 99 57.64 -16.36 16.33
N GLN A 100 57.37 -16.14 15.04
CA GLN A 100 58.32 -15.55 14.08
C GLN A 100 58.07 -14.07 13.81
N ARG A 101 57.21 -13.43 14.60
CA ARG A 101 56.70 -12.08 14.33
C ARG A 101 56.89 -11.13 15.52
N PRO A 102 57.15 -9.84 15.30
CA PRO A 102 57.19 -8.84 16.37
C PRO A 102 55.95 -8.86 17.28
N ALA A 103 54.77 -9.14 16.74
CA ALA A 103 53.52 -9.28 17.50
C ALA A 103 53.59 -10.30 18.66
N ASN A 104 54.49 -11.28 18.59
CA ASN A 104 54.72 -12.27 19.65
C ASN A 104 55.05 -11.65 21.01
N LEU A 105 55.68 -10.47 21.01
CA LEU A 105 56.05 -9.75 22.22
C LEU A 105 54.82 -9.29 23.02
N LEU A 106 53.65 -9.15 22.36
CA LEU A 106 52.42 -8.75 23.02
C LEU A 106 51.77 -9.91 23.77
N CYS A 107 51.95 -11.16 23.33
CA CYS A 107 51.25 -12.32 23.89
C CYS A 107 51.51 -12.52 25.40
N ASN A 108 52.63 -12.02 25.94
CA ASN A 108 52.97 -12.12 27.36
C ASN A 108 52.81 -13.56 27.90
N ALA A 109 51.93 -13.77 28.89
CA ALA A 109 51.64 -15.08 29.49
C ALA A 109 50.64 -15.92 28.68
N HIS A 110 50.05 -15.36 27.62
CA HIS A 110 49.14 -16.09 26.74
C HIS A 110 49.90 -16.96 25.73
N PRO A 111 49.25 -17.98 25.15
CA PRO A 111 49.83 -18.79 24.09
C PRO A 111 50.34 -17.94 22.91
N LYS A 112 51.43 -18.35 22.29
CA LYS A 112 52.06 -17.63 21.16
C LYS A 112 51.36 -17.93 19.82
N ASN A 113 50.07 -17.68 19.78
CA ASN A 113 49.20 -17.91 18.62
C ASN A 113 48.14 -16.80 18.49
N LEU A 114 47.32 -16.85 17.45
CA LEU A 114 46.24 -15.87 17.21
C LEU A 114 45.34 -15.68 18.43
N GLN A 115 44.89 -16.79 19.04
CA GLN A 115 44.03 -16.74 20.22
C GLN A 115 44.69 -15.98 21.37
N GLY A 116 45.94 -16.34 21.72
CA GLY A 116 46.66 -15.68 22.79
C GLY A 116 47.00 -14.22 22.49
N LEU A 117 47.31 -13.88 21.23
CA LEU A 117 47.52 -12.50 20.79
C LEU A 117 46.26 -11.65 20.99
N LEU A 118 45.08 -12.14 20.58
CA LEU A 118 43.82 -11.42 20.77
C LEU A 118 43.51 -11.18 22.26
N ARG A 119 43.70 -12.20 23.11
CA ARG A 119 43.53 -12.09 24.56
C ARG A 119 44.51 -11.10 25.19
N ALA A 120 45.75 -11.08 24.70
CA ALA A 120 46.76 -10.16 25.18
C ALA A 120 46.46 -8.71 24.78
N VAL A 121 46.00 -8.46 23.55
CA VAL A 121 45.58 -7.12 23.10
C VAL A 121 44.42 -6.58 23.95
N VAL A 122 43.43 -7.42 24.27
CA VAL A 122 42.34 -7.04 25.18
C VAL A 122 42.86 -6.69 26.58
N SER A 123 43.76 -7.51 27.13
CA SER A 123 44.34 -7.29 28.45
C SER A 123 45.18 -6.01 28.48
N LEU A 124 46.04 -5.79 27.47
CA LEU A 124 46.83 -4.57 27.31
C LEU A 124 45.97 -3.30 27.23
N ARG A 125 44.78 -3.39 26.65
CA ARG A 125 43.84 -2.27 26.60
C ARG A 125 43.14 -2.01 27.93
N ASN A 126 42.72 -3.08 28.62
CA ASN A 126 42.01 -2.98 29.89
C ASN A 126 42.95 -2.58 31.05
N ASP A 127 44.16 -3.13 31.07
CA ASP A 127 45.19 -2.90 32.09
C ASP A 127 46.12 -1.74 31.72
N GLY A 128 46.15 -1.36 30.44
CA GLY A 128 46.81 -0.15 29.97
C GLY A 128 46.17 1.08 30.57
N ALA A 129 46.96 2.13 30.79
CA ALA A 129 46.49 3.39 31.35
C ALA A 129 45.55 4.19 30.40
N GLU A 130 44.82 3.54 29.48
CA GLU A 130 43.73 4.09 28.66
C GLU A 130 42.38 4.10 29.39
N GLY A 131 42.25 3.37 30.51
CA GLY A 131 41.22 3.65 31.51
C GLY A 131 41.42 4.99 32.23
N HIS A 132 42.64 5.57 32.19
CA HIS A 132 43.07 6.71 33.03
C HIS A 132 44.00 7.77 32.38
N GLY A 133 44.30 7.72 31.08
CA GLY A 133 45.02 8.76 30.32
C GLY A 133 46.57 8.77 30.28
N LEU A 134 47.30 7.67 30.52
CA LEU A 134 48.79 7.64 30.37
C LEU A 134 49.30 6.40 29.57
N VAL A 135 50.49 6.51 28.95
CA VAL A 135 51.00 5.55 27.95
C VAL A 135 52.01 4.58 28.58
N GLY A 136 51.53 3.55 29.27
CA GLY A 136 52.38 2.42 29.70
C GLY A 136 52.39 1.28 28.68
N GLY A 137 53.56 0.65 28.45
CA GLY A 137 53.65 -0.64 27.73
C GLY A 137 53.42 -0.62 26.21
N TYR A 138 53.49 0.53 25.54
CA TYR A 138 53.38 0.62 24.09
C TYR A 138 54.61 0.03 23.39
N GLN A 139 54.41 -0.88 22.45
CA GLN A 139 55.45 -1.42 21.58
C GLN A 139 55.08 -1.22 20.12
N ARG A 140 55.51 -0.10 19.53
CA ARG A 140 55.13 0.33 18.17
C ARG A 140 55.24 -0.77 17.13
N GLU A 141 56.39 -1.40 17.02
CA GLU A 141 56.63 -2.44 16.02
C GLU A 141 55.74 -3.67 16.25
N ALA A 142 55.60 -4.10 17.51
CA ALA A 142 54.79 -5.27 17.86
C ALA A 142 53.28 -5.02 17.66
N GLU A 143 52.79 -3.83 17.99
CA GLU A 143 51.37 -3.46 17.81
C GLU A 143 50.99 -3.26 16.34
N ILE A 144 51.85 -2.60 15.55
CA ILE A 144 51.65 -2.49 14.09
C ILE A 144 51.67 -3.89 13.45
N ASP A 145 52.63 -4.73 13.82
CA ASP A 145 52.70 -6.09 13.29
C ASP A 145 51.55 -6.98 13.77
N ALA A 146 50.98 -6.75 14.96
CA ALA A 146 49.77 -7.44 15.40
C ALA A 146 48.58 -7.15 14.49
N LEU A 147 48.35 -5.88 14.12
CA LEU A 147 47.32 -5.53 13.12
C LEU A 147 47.60 -6.17 11.77
N LYS A 148 48.87 -6.18 11.33
CA LYS A 148 49.29 -6.81 10.07
C LYS A 148 49.03 -8.32 10.08
N PHE A 149 49.39 -9.00 11.16
CA PHE A 149 49.14 -10.43 11.38
C PHE A 149 47.64 -10.73 11.33
N LEU A 150 46.83 -9.97 12.09
CA LEU A 150 45.38 -10.15 12.07
C LEU A 150 44.79 -9.95 10.67
N LEU A 151 45.22 -8.93 9.93
CA LEU A 151 44.71 -8.68 8.58
C LEU A 151 45.08 -9.80 7.59
N GLU A 152 46.28 -10.35 7.71
CA GLU A 152 46.77 -11.46 6.87
C GLU A 152 45.98 -12.73 7.12
N TYR A 153 45.83 -13.11 8.39
CA TYR A 153 45.26 -14.41 8.76
C TYR A 153 43.75 -14.41 8.86
N LEU A 154 43.10 -13.28 9.15
CA LEU A 154 41.64 -13.17 9.14
C LEU A 154 41.06 -12.99 7.74
N LEU A 155 41.89 -12.85 6.71
CA LEU A 155 41.44 -12.63 5.33
C LEU A 155 40.40 -13.64 4.81
N PRO A 156 40.49 -14.97 5.11
CA PRO A 156 39.50 -15.94 4.65
C PRO A 156 38.09 -15.73 5.21
N VAL A 157 37.97 -15.09 6.37
CA VAL A 157 36.72 -14.83 7.08
C VAL A 157 36.38 -13.34 7.13
N LEU A 158 37.16 -12.50 6.44
CA LEU A 158 36.92 -11.06 6.36
C LEU A 158 35.84 -10.77 5.32
N PRO A 159 34.73 -10.12 5.70
CA PRO A 159 33.70 -9.78 4.73
C PRO A 159 34.19 -8.89 3.58
N VAL A 160 33.62 -9.10 2.40
CA VAL A 160 33.85 -8.29 1.21
C VAL A 160 32.64 -7.40 0.99
N ILE A 161 32.83 -6.09 1.04
CA ILE A 161 31.80 -5.11 0.65
C ILE A 161 31.91 -4.91 -0.87
N GLU A 162 30.84 -5.23 -1.59
CA GLU A 162 30.71 -5.04 -3.04
C GLU A 162 30.35 -3.59 -3.39
N THR A 163 30.42 -3.25 -4.68
CA THR A 163 30.18 -1.90 -5.19
C THR A 163 28.75 -1.41 -4.98
N ASP A 164 27.79 -2.31 -4.82
CA ASP A 164 26.40 -2.02 -4.50
C ASP A 164 26.15 -1.86 -2.98
N GLY A 165 27.21 -1.97 -2.16
CA GLY A 165 27.17 -1.85 -0.71
C GLY A 165 26.82 -3.14 0.03
N LYS A 166 26.50 -4.23 -0.66
CA LYS A 166 26.23 -5.53 -0.03
C LYS A 166 27.53 -6.17 0.45
N ALA A 167 27.46 -6.90 1.56
CA ALA A 167 28.60 -7.65 2.07
C ALA A 167 28.45 -9.15 1.75
N LYS A 168 29.58 -9.85 1.59
CA LYS A 168 29.65 -11.31 1.43
C LYS A 168 30.77 -11.89 2.28
N ILE A 169 30.62 -13.14 2.71
CA ILE A 169 31.65 -13.90 3.42
C ILE A 169 31.78 -15.31 2.84
N GLY A 170 32.99 -15.86 2.89
CA GLY A 170 33.31 -17.20 2.37
C GLY A 170 33.50 -17.23 0.85
N ASP A 171 33.88 -18.40 0.34
CA ASP A 171 34.14 -18.65 -1.07
C ASP A 171 33.40 -19.91 -1.57
N GLY A 172 33.24 -20.03 -2.90
CA GLY A 172 32.62 -21.19 -3.54
C GLY A 172 31.24 -21.56 -2.94
N ARG A 173 31.14 -22.75 -2.35
CA ARG A 173 29.90 -23.28 -1.73
C ARG A 173 29.59 -22.67 -0.35
N LEU A 174 30.61 -22.10 0.30
CA LEU A 174 30.51 -21.48 1.63
C LEU A 174 30.10 -20.00 1.53
N ALA A 175 30.16 -19.42 0.33
CA ALA A 175 29.79 -18.03 0.08
C ALA A 175 28.36 -17.73 0.53
N ARG A 176 28.19 -16.68 1.32
CA ARG A 176 26.89 -16.15 1.76
C ARG A 176 26.87 -14.64 1.62
N ASN A 177 25.70 -14.11 1.28
CA ASN A 177 25.42 -12.68 1.35
C ASN A 177 25.14 -12.31 2.80
N LEU A 178 25.57 -11.13 3.20
CA LEU A 178 25.43 -10.59 4.54
C LEU A 178 24.46 -9.41 4.50
N ASP A 179 23.48 -9.42 5.40
CA ASP A 179 22.35 -8.51 5.44
C ASP A 179 22.48 -7.46 6.55
N PHE A 180 23.20 -7.83 7.61
CA PHE A 180 23.51 -7.04 8.79
C PHE A 180 24.74 -6.17 8.57
N ILE A 181 25.86 -6.75 8.11
CA ILE A 181 27.08 -5.98 7.87
C ILE A 181 26.89 -5.03 6.69
N ARG A 182 27.10 -3.72 6.93
CA ARG A 182 27.04 -2.67 5.91
C ARG A 182 28.25 -1.74 5.99
N GLY A 183 28.65 -1.23 4.82
CA GLY A 183 29.65 -0.16 4.73
C GLY A 183 29.03 1.23 4.65
N TRP A 184 29.79 2.26 5.04
CA TRP A 184 29.52 3.67 4.80
C TRP A 184 30.39 4.17 3.66
N ASN A 185 29.84 4.51 2.49
CA ASN A 185 30.64 4.84 1.29
C ASN A 185 31.76 3.81 1.01
N GLN A 186 31.45 2.51 1.14
CA GLN A 186 32.41 1.39 1.01
C GLN A 186 33.46 1.24 2.14
N THR A 187 33.37 2.03 3.21
CA THR A 187 34.21 1.88 4.42
C THR A 187 33.50 1.06 5.50
N PRO A 188 34.21 0.19 6.25
CA PRO A 188 33.60 -0.57 7.33
C PRO A 188 33.18 0.35 8.50
N ALA A 189 32.06 0.03 9.13
CA ALA A 189 31.50 0.81 10.24
C ALA A 189 31.70 0.11 11.59
N LEU A 190 32.02 0.89 12.63
CA LEU A 190 32.11 0.41 14.01
C LEU A 190 30.71 0.38 14.65
N ILE A 191 30.20 -0.81 14.94
CA ILE A 191 28.94 -1.04 15.66
C ILE A 191 29.19 -0.84 17.16
N ARG A 192 28.51 0.14 17.73
CA ARG A 192 28.59 0.51 19.16
C ARG A 192 27.57 -0.25 20.00
N ARG A 193 26.38 -0.46 19.44
CA ARG A 193 25.25 -1.10 20.11
C ARG A 193 24.29 -1.69 19.07
N ILE A 194 23.65 -2.79 19.40
CA ILE A 194 22.56 -3.40 18.65
C ILE A 194 21.34 -3.47 19.56
N LYS A 195 20.20 -2.93 19.10
CA LYS A 195 18.91 -3.08 19.75
C LYS A 195 18.07 -4.07 18.95
N ILE A 196 17.60 -5.14 19.59
CA ILE A 196 16.58 -6.02 19.00
C ILE A 196 15.28 -5.22 18.94
N LEU A 197 14.70 -5.08 17.75
CA LEU A 197 13.41 -4.41 17.56
C LEU A 197 12.28 -5.43 17.46
N SER A 198 12.58 -6.60 16.86
CA SER A 198 11.69 -7.74 16.75
C SER A 198 12.52 -9.01 16.54
N PRO A 199 11.92 -10.22 16.50
CA PRO A 199 12.64 -11.45 16.17
C PRO A 199 13.44 -11.37 14.87
N ASP A 200 13.01 -10.54 13.91
CA ASP A 200 13.56 -10.49 12.56
C ASP A 200 14.37 -9.22 12.28
N VAL A 201 14.26 -8.19 13.13
CA VAL A 201 14.84 -6.87 12.86
C VAL A 201 15.67 -6.37 14.04
N VAL A 202 16.84 -5.81 13.71
CA VAL A 202 17.69 -5.10 14.66
C VAL A 202 17.99 -3.69 14.18
N ARG A 203 18.30 -2.81 15.14
CA ARG A 203 18.89 -1.49 14.89
C ARG A 203 20.34 -1.47 15.33
N ALA A 204 21.24 -1.17 14.40
CA ALA A 204 22.67 -1.00 14.64
C ALA A 204 23.00 0.48 14.80
N TYR A 205 23.65 0.83 15.91
CA TYR A 205 24.19 2.16 16.17
C TYR A 205 25.67 2.15 15.80
N CYS A 206 26.05 2.94 14.79
CA CYS A 206 27.34 2.84 14.16
C CYS A 206 28.12 4.15 14.15
N GLN A 207 29.44 4.03 14.05
CA GLN A 207 30.38 5.12 13.95
C GLN A 207 31.40 4.85 12.84
N VAL A 208 31.76 5.90 12.09
CA VAL A 208 32.74 5.84 10.99
C VAL A 208 33.74 6.96 11.14
N ASP A 209 34.98 6.68 10.76
CA ASP A 209 36.03 7.70 10.61
C ASP A 209 35.98 8.25 9.17
N THR A 210 35.84 9.57 9.02
CA THR A 210 35.80 10.22 7.70
C THR A 210 37.18 10.64 7.20
N GLY A 211 38.26 10.29 7.90
CA GLY A 211 39.64 10.61 7.52
C GLY A 211 40.10 12.04 7.84
N SER A 212 39.21 12.87 8.39
CA SER A 212 39.46 14.28 8.75
C SER A 212 39.51 14.51 10.27
N ASN A 213 39.85 13.48 11.06
CA ASN A 213 39.72 13.44 12.53
C ASN A 213 38.28 13.73 13.05
N SER A 214 37.29 13.73 12.17
CA SER A 214 35.87 13.83 12.52
C SER A 214 35.23 12.46 12.49
N ARG A 215 34.54 12.12 13.58
CA ARG A 215 33.74 10.91 13.67
C ARG A 215 32.32 11.24 13.26
N GLN A 216 31.74 10.41 12.40
CA GLN A 216 30.34 10.52 12.05
C GLN A 216 29.58 9.31 12.61
N GLU A 217 28.46 9.59 13.26
CA GLU A 217 27.54 8.57 13.74
C GLU A 217 26.39 8.39 12.75
N PHE A 218 25.99 7.14 12.56
CA PHE A 218 24.82 6.80 11.78
C PHE A 218 24.16 5.55 12.33
N VAL A 219 22.88 5.39 12.00
CA VAL A 219 22.05 4.32 12.53
C VAL A 219 21.32 3.69 11.36
N TYR A 220 21.26 2.37 11.32
CA TYR A 220 20.48 1.65 10.32
C TYR A 220 19.77 0.46 10.95
N GLU A 221 18.70 0.02 10.29
CA GLU A 221 18.06 -1.24 10.60
C GLU A 221 18.46 -2.31 9.58
N ALA A 222 18.59 -3.54 10.08
CA ALA A 222 18.98 -4.71 9.29
C ALA A 222 18.34 -5.99 9.84
N VAL A 223 18.43 -7.06 9.05
CA VAL A 223 17.94 -8.39 9.46
C VAL A 223 18.64 -8.79 10.75
N ASN A 224 17.89 -9.39 11.67
CA ASN A 224 18.41 -9.81 12.96
C ASN A 224 19.39 -10.97 12.82
N PRO A 225 20.71 -10.75 13.01
CA PRO A 225 21.69 -11.83 12.88
C PRO A 225 21.57 -12.85 14.02
N PHE A 226 20.79 -12.57 15.07
CA PHE A 226 20.58 -13.45 16.23
C PHE A 226 19.36 -14.37 16.09
N ARG A 227 18.48 -14.15 15.09
CA ARG A 227 17.14 -14.79 14.97
C ARG A 227 17.18 -16.30 15.16
N ASN A 228 18.03 -16.99 14.41
CA ASN A 228 18.04 -18.45 14.35
C ASN A 228 18.98 -19.08 15.40
N LEU A 229 19.55 -18.26 16.28
CA LEU A 229 20.45 -18.69 17.35
C LEU A 229 19.75 -18.79 18.70
N ALA A 230 18.45 -18.47 18.82
CA ALA A 230 17.72 -18.49 20.08
C ALA A 230 17.00 -19.82 20.39
N GLY A 231 17.14 -20.84 19.53
CA GLY A 231 16.49 -22.16 19.68
C GLY A 231 14.96 -22.11 19.48
N ARG A 232 14.41 -22.97 18.60
CA ARG A 232 12.95 -23.18 18.53
C ARG A 232 12.56 -24.19 19.61
N GLY A 233 12.42 -23.73 20.85
CA GLY A 233 11.77 -24.52 21.91
C GLY A 233 10.29 -24.77 21.60
N THR A 234 9.65 -25.68 22.34
CA THR A 234 8.19 -25.86 22.27
C THR A 234 7.51 -24.53 22.66
N PRO A 235 6.54 -24.04 21.89
CA PRO A 235 5.76 -22.85 22.23
C PRO A 235 5.20 -22.96 23.66
N SER A 236 5.39 -21.92 24.47
CA SER A 236 4.92 -21.89 25.86
C SER A 236 4.38 -20.51 26.21
N LEU A 237 3.44 -20.48 27.16
CA LEU A 237 2.88 -19.25 27.70
C LEU A 237 3.85 -18.60 28.68
N SER A 238 3.95 -17.28 28.65
CA SER A 238 4.67 -16.47 29.62
C SER A 238 3.70 -15.60 30.40
N ILE A 239 3.92 -15.43 31.71
CA ILE A 239 3.18 -14.44 32.50
C ILE A 239 3.64 -13.04 32.08
N TRP A 240 2.70 -12.16 31.79
CA TRP A 240 2.98 -10.74 31.60
C TRP A 240 2.80 -9.99 32.93
N GLU A 241 3.84 -9.33 33.42
CA GLU A 241 3.79 -8.63 34.71
C GLU A 241 3.00 -7.30 34.58
N ASN A 242 1.74 -7.29 35.05
CA ASN A 242 0.87 -6.10 35.16
C ASN A 242 -0.17 -6.29 36.29
N SER A 243 -1.22 -5.45 36.38
CA SER A 243 -2.19 -5.55 37.50
C SER A 243 -3.04 -6.82 37.55
N TRP A 244 -3.07 -7.67 36.51
CA TRP A 244 -3.85 -8.92 36.51
C TRP A 244 -3.10 -10.15 36.00
N GLU A 245 -1.82 -10.01 35.68
CA GLU A 245 -0.86 -11.10 35.38
C GLU A 245 -1.35 -12.12 34.33
N PRO A 246 -1.74 -11.71 33.11
CA PRO A 246 -2.23 -12.64 32.11
C PRO A 246 -1.14 -13.58 31.59
N LEU A 247 -1.56 -14.78 31.19
CA LEU A 247 -0.73 -15.71 30.43
C LEU A 247 -0.79 -15.36 28.94
N CYS A 248 0.36 -15.02 28.38
CA CYS A 248 0.48 -14.55 27.01
C CYS A 248 1.33 -15.49 26.15
N TYR A 249 0.85 -15.74 24.94
CA TYR A 249 1.66 -16.16 23.81
C TYR A 249 1.53 -15.06 22.75
N LEU A 250 2.29 -13.98 22.93
CA LEU A 250 2.17 -12.76 22.15
C LEU A 250 3.56 -12.35 21.61
N PRO A 251 3.70 -12.08 20.30
CA PRO A 251 4.92 -11.49 19.76
C PRO A 251 5.26 -10.15 20.40
N GLU A 252 6.55 -9.84 20.50
CA GLU A 252 6.99 -8.48 20.83
C GLU A 252 6.47 -7.46 19.80
N ARG A 253 6.38 -6.19 20.22
CA ARG A 253 6.03 -5.07 19.33
C ARG A 253 6.90 -5.12 18.07
N THR A 254 6.28 -5.03 16.89
CA THR A 254 7.03 -5.11 15.62
C THR A 254 7.84 -3.87 15.31
N THR A 255 7.52 -2.76 15.98
CA THR A 255 8.13 -1.45 15.80
C THR A 255 8.40 -0.84 17.16
N ASP A 256 9.44 -0.01 17.25
CA ASP A 256 9.81 0.66 18.51
C ASP A 256 9.10 2.02 18.70
N SER A 257 8.29 2.42 17.73
CA SER A 257 7.27 3.49 17.81
C SER A 257 6.06 3.05 17.02
N PHE A 258 4.94 3.66 17.37
CA PHE A 258 3.70 3.56 16.63
C PHE A 258 3.17 4.98 16.41
N THR A 259 2.75 5.29 15.18
CA THR A 259 2.32 6.64 14.80
C THR A 259 0.99 6.58 14.07
N GLY A 260 0.09 7.49 14.42
CA GLY A 260 -1.27 7.56 13.88
C GLY A 260 -2.19 6.46 14.39
N ARG A 261 -3.30 6.24 13.67
CA ARG A 261 -4.31 5.20 13.90
C ARG A 261 -5.07 5.29 15.23
N SER A 262 -5.17 6.50 15.81
CA SER A 262 -5.93 6.69 17.04
C SER A 262 -7.39 6.25 16.89
N GLU A 263 -8.02 6.61 15.78
CA GLU A 263 -9.40 6.20 15.47
C GLU A 263 -9.56 4.67 15.44
N GLN A 264 -8.67 3.95 14.77
CA GLN A 264 -8.75 2.48 14.71
C GLN A 264 -8.39 1.81 16.05
N LEU A 265 -7.55 2.43 16.88
CA LEU A 265 -7.30 1.98 18.26
C LEU A 265 -8.54 2.19 19.14
N ASP A 266 -9.27 3.27 18.93
CA ASP A 266 -10.53 3.56 19.62
C ASP A 266 -11.63 2.58 19.18
N GLU A 267 -11.76 2.28 17.88
CA GLU A 267 -12.68 1.24 17.38
C GLU A 267 -12.39 -0.15 17.99
N LEU A 268 -11.10 -0.53 18.11
CA LEU A 268 -10.70 -1.78 18.78
C LEU A 268 -11.03 -1.76 20.27
N LYS A 269 -10.89 -0.60 20.92
CA LYS A 269 -11.27 -0.42 22.32
C LYS A 269 -12.78 -0.58 22.50
N GLU A 270 -13.58 0.07 21.67
CA GLU A 270 -15.05 -0.02 21.67
C GLU A 270 -15.50 -1.47 21.49
N TRP A 271 -14.91 -2.20 20.55
CA TRP A 271 -15.18 -3.63 20.39
C TRP A 271 -14.82 -4.46 21.63
N ALA A 272 -13.66 -4.20 22.23
CA ALA A 272 -13.16 -4.99 23.35
C ALA A 272 -14.03 -4.83 24.62
N ILE A 273 -14.67 -3.68 24.81
CA ILE A 273 -15.59 -3.44 25.92
C ILE A 273 -17.02 -3.92 25.65
N ASP A 274 -17.38 -4.22 24.40
CA ASP A 274 -18.69 -4.80 24.07
C ASP A 274 -18.77 -6.26 24.58
N GLU A 275 -19.68 -6.50 25.53
CA GLU A 275 -19.91 -7.83 26.10
C GLU A 275 -20.52 -8.82 25.11
N GLU A 276 -21.34 -8.33 24.18
CA GLU A 276 -22.05 -9.13 23.18
C GLU A 276 -21.14 -9.53 22.02
N SER A 277 -20.13 -8.69 21.72
CA SER A 277 -19.15 -8.94 20.68
C SER A 277 -18.26 -10.17 20.98
N ARG A 278 -18.06 -10.98 19.94
CA ARG A 278 -17.30 -12.24 20.01
C ARG A 278 -16.11 -12.27 19.09
N SER A 279 -16.17 -11.52 18.01
CA SER A 279 -15.14 -11.48 16.99
C SER A 279 -15.01 -10.09 16.39
N CYS A 280 -13.78 -9.62 16.21
CA CYS A 280 -13.44 -8.41 15.46
C CYS A 280 -12.66 -8.79 14.20
N LEU A 281 -12.97 -8.13 13.09
CA LEU A 281 -12.23 -8.22 11.84
C LEU A 281 -11.49 -6.92 11.57
N VAL A 282 -10.17 -6.94 11.70
CA VAL A 282 -9.29 -5.87 11.26
C VAL A 282 -8.89 -6.13 9.81
N TYR A 283 -9.37 -5.31 8.88
CA TYR A 283 -9.18 -5.54 7.45
C TYR A 283 -8.60 -4.33 6.71
N GLY A 284 -8.02 -4.57 5.54
CA GLY A 284 -7.36 -3.55 4.72
C GLY A 284 -6.25 -4.15 3.87
N ASP A 285 -5.67 -3.37 2.95
CA ASP A 285 -4.69 -3.90 2.02
C ASP A 285 -3.39 -4.42 2.68
N GLY A 286 -2.62 -5.17 1.89
CA GLY A 286 -1.26 -5.54 2.24
C GLY A 286 -0.39 -4.30 2.54
N GLY A 287 0.36 -4.35 3.65
CA GLY A 287 1.32 -3.31 4.01
C GLY A 287 0.75 -2.10 4.79
N TYR A 288 -0.55 -2.08 5.11
CA TYR A 288 -1.20 -1.00 5.86
C TYR A 288 -1.03 -1.06 7.38
N GLY A 289 -0.47 -2.16 7.91
CA GLY A 289 -0.12 -2.28 9.32
C GLY A 289 -1.17 -2.96 10.20
N LYS A 290 -2.08 -3.78 9.66
CA LYS A 290 -3.10 -4.53 10.44
C LYS A 290 -2.51 -5.31 11.62
N THR A 291 -1.52 -6.17 11.35
CA THR A 291 -0.83 -6.94 12.39
C THR A 291 -0.19 -6.01 13.42
N THR A 292 0.45 -4.93 12.97
CA THR A 292 1.10 -3.95 13.84
C THR A 292 0.09 -3.20 14.70
N LEU A 293 -1.09 -2.83 14.17
CA LEU A 293 -2.18 -2.20 14.93
C LEU A 293 -2.68 -3.14 16.05
N VAL A 294 -2.96 -4.41 15.73
CA VAL A 294 -3.47 -5.36 16.73
C VAL A 294 -2.44 -5.62 17.81
N LEU A 295 -1.17 -5.83 17.43
CA LEU A 295 -0.09 -6.00 18.42
C LEU A 295 0.06 -4.75 19.28
N GLU A 296 0.07 -3.56 18.66
CA GLU A 296 0.17 -2.29 19.39
C GLU A 296 -0.96 -2.14 20.40
N PHE A 297 -2.20 -2.38 19.99
CA PHE A 297 -3.37 -2.34 20.88
C PHE A 297 -3.19 -3.28 22.08
N LEU A 298 -2.82 -4.54 21.85
CA LEU A 298 -2.65 -5.51 22.93
C LEU A 298 -1.51 -5.15 23.88
N HIS A 299 -0.38 -4.67 23.34
CA HIS A 299 0.73 -4.21 24.17
C HIS A 299 0.32 -2.99 25.01
N ARG A 300 -0.42 -2.01 24.47
CA ARG A 300 -0.92 -0.86 25.25
C ARG A 300 -1.89 -1.27 26.36
N VAL A 301 -2.73 -2.27 26.11
CA VAL A 301 -3.61 -2.84 27.14
C VAL A 301 -2.77 -3.52 28.23
N LEU A 302 -1.81 -4.37 27.84
CA LEU A 302 -0.96 -5.12 28.76
C LEU A 302 0.00 -4.24 29.58
N GLU A 303 0.52 -3.18 28.98
CA GLU A 303 1.37 -2.15 29.61
C GLU A 303 0.55 -1.11 30.40
N GLU A 304 -0.78 -1.25 30.43
CA GLU A 304 -1.70 -0.38 31.16
C GLU A 304 -1.68 1.09 30.70
N GLU A 305 -1.21 1.35 29.47
CA GLU A 305 -1.30 2.66 28.81
C GLU A 305 -2.74 2.95 28.36
N GLN A 306 -3.54 1.90 28.13
CA GLN A 306 -4.93 1.98 27.74
C GLN A 306 -5.80 1.30 28.80
N GLU A 307 -6.62 2.10 29.50
CA GLU A 307 -7.52 1.59 30.53
C GLU A 307 -8.64 0.75 29.89
N MET A 308 -8.75 -0.50 30.33
CA MET A 308 -9.72 -1.50 29.86
C MET A 308 -10.45 -2.13 31.04
N GLU A 309 -11.78 -2.20 30.94
CA GLU A 309 -12.61 -2.93 31.91
C GLU A 309 -12.47 -4.45 31.73
N TRP A 310 -12.41 -4.90 30.48
CA TRP A 310 -12.21 -6.32 30.15
C TRP A 310 -10.73 -6.70 30.26
N LYS A 311 -10.42 -7.59 31.20
CA LYS A 311 -9.07 -8.10 31.49
C LYS A 311 -8.97 -9.60 31.18
N PRO A 312 -8.64 -10.01 29.95
CA PRO A 312 -8.49 -11.42 29.61
C PRO A 312 -7.31 -12.02 30.38
N THR A 313 -7.48 -13.23 30.92
CA THR A 313 -6.42 -13.95 31.63
C THR A 313 -5.49 -14.69 30.68
N LEU A 314 -5.93 -14.95 29.44
CA LEU A 314 -5.16 -15.65 28.41
C LEU A 314 -5.22 -14.87 27.10
N ILE A 315 -4.05 -14.54 26.54
CA ILE A 315 -3.92 -13.82 25.26
C ILE A 315 -3.02 -14.60 24.33
N LEU A 316 -3.58 -15.10 23.24
CA LEU A 316 -2.90 -15.99 22.29
C LEU A 316 -2.79 -15.35 20.93
N PHE A 317 -1.62 -15.43 20.31
CA PHE A 317 -1.39 -14.94 18.95
C PHE A 317 -0.98 -16.10 18.05
N TYR A 318 -1.76 -16.32 16.99
CA TYR A 318 -1.50 -17.33 15.97
C TYR A 318 -1.30 -16.65 14.62
N THR A 319 -0.23 -17.00 13.91
CA THR A 319 0.03 -16.50 12.56
C THR A 319 -0.22 -17.57 11.50
N ALA A 320 -1.08 -17.26 10.54
CA ALA A 320 -1.31 -18.12 9.36
C ALA A 320 -0.39 -17.75 8.19
N LYS A 321 0.62 -16.88 8.39
CA LYS A 321 1.49 -16.40 7.31
C LYS A 321 2.36 -17.50 6.71
N ARG A 322 2.36 -17.58 5.37
CA ARG A 322 3.31 -18.40 4.59
C ARG A 322 4.58 -17.64 4.22
N TRP A 323 4.46 -16.33 4.00
CA TRP A 323 5.53 -15.44 3.55
C TRP A 323 5.46 -14.10 4.29
N GLN A 324 6.60 -13.51 4.61
CA GLN A 324 6.72 -12.17 5.17
C GLN A 324 7.58 -11.27 4.29
N TRP A 325 7.38 -9.97 4.43
CA TRP A 325 8.25 -8.97 3.84
C TRP A 325 9.23 -8.47 4.90
N GLY A 326 10.48 -8.93 4.81
CA GLY A 326 11.59 -8.51 5.65
C GLY A 326 12.33 -7.30 5.07
N ILE A 327 13.46 -6.95 5.69
CA ILE A 327 14.26 -5.78 5.30
C ILE A 327 14.86 -5.92 3.90
N ASN A 328 15.04 -7.15 3.41
CA ASN A 328 15.64 -7.46 2.12
C ASN A 328 14.66 -8.06 1.10
N GLY A 329 13.35 -7.97 1.35
CA GLY A 329 12.30 -8.48 0.48
C GLY A 329 11.57 -9.69 1.05
N LEU A 330 11.17 -10.62 0.19
CA LEU A 330 10.24 -11.71 0.51
C LEU A 330 10.95 -12.90 1.19
N GLU A 331 10.44 -13.34 2.34
CA GLU A 331 10.96 -14.49 3.11
C GLU A 331 9.84 -15.51 3.43
N PRO A 332 10.06 -16.84 3.33
CA PRO A 332 9.08 -17.86 3.75
C PRO A 332 9.09 -18.08 5.28
N ILE A 333 7.92 -18.37 5.89
CA ILE A 333 7.76 -18.56 7.34
C ILE A 333 7.42 -20.02 7.72
N SER A 334 6.59 -20.71 6.94
CA SER A 334 6.09 -22.05 7.26
C SER A 334 5.88 -22.92 6.02
N ALA A 335 6.00 -24.25 6.17
CA ALA A 335 5.75 -25.24 5.12
C ALA A 335 4.39 -25.92 5.38
N GLY A 336 3.39 -25.67 4.54
CA GLY A 336 2.05 -26.29 4.64
C GLY A 336 0.90 -25.33 4.31
N GLN A 337 -0.32 -25.87 4.18
CA GLN A 337 -1.54 -25.07 4.14
C GLN A 337 -2.08 -24.89 5.57
N PRO A 338 -2.11 -23.66 6.12
CA PRO A 338 -2.62 -23.44 7.47
C PRO A 338 -4.13 -23.73 7.54
N HIS A 339 -4.61 -24.33 8.63
CA HIS A 339 -6.02 -24.72 8.79
C HIS A 339 -6.54 -24.49 10.23
N LEU A 340 -7.86 -24.30 10.43
CA LEU A 340 -8.43 -24.03 11.77
C LEU A 340 -8.23 -25.18 12.77
N MET A 341 -8.15 -26.42 12.30
CA MET A 341 -7.79 -27.55 13.16
C MET A 341 -6.37 -27.45 13.72
N GLU A 342 -5.44 -26.88 12.95
CA GLU A 342 -4.07 -26.63 13.40
C GLU A 342 -4.04 -25.53 14.47
N LEU A 343 -4.83 -24.47 14.30
CA LEU A 343 -5.04 -23.46 15.35
C LEU A 343 -5.56 -24.11 16.64
N LEU A 344 -6.60 -24.96 16.58
CA LEU A 344 -7.13 -25.60 17.78
C LEU A 344 -6.13 -26.56 18.43
N ALA A 345 -5.34 -27.28 17.64
CA ALA A 345 -4.25 -28.12 18.14
C ALA A 345 -3.12 -27.28 18.76
N PHE A 346 -2.85 -26.10 18.22
CA PHE A 346 -1.87 -25.15 18.75
C PHE A 346 -2.34 -24.55 20.08
N VAL A 347 -3.61 -24.16 20.19
CA VAL A 347 -4.22 -23.72 21.46
C VAL A 347 -4.15 -24.85 22.49
N HIS A 348 -4.44 -26.09 22.08
CA HIS A 348 -4.29 -27.26 22.95
C HIS A 348 -2.86 -27.43 23.45
N LEU A 349 -1.86 -27.31 22.56
CA LEU A 349 -0.45 -27.38 22.94
C LEU A 349 -0.09 -26.31 23.99
N LEU A 350 -0.49 -25.06 23.77
CA LEU A 350 -0.18 -23.96 24.68
C LEU A 350 -0.81 -24.15 26.06
N PHE A 351 -2.02 -24.71 26.13
CA PHE A 351 -2.76 -24.88 27.38
C PHE A 351 -2.34 -26.11 28.18
N PHE A 352 -1.99 -27.21 27.50
CA PHE A 352 -1.76 -28.50 28.16
C PHE A 352 -0.31 -28.99 28.03
N GLY A 353 0.56 -28.25 27.31
CA GLY A 353 1.97 -28.61 27.11
C GLY A 353 2.19 -29.80 26.17
N GLU A 354 1.12 -30.31 25.54
CA GLU A 354 1.15 -31.47 24.66
C GLU A 354 0.21 -31.29 23.46
N TYR A 355 0.57 -31.91 22.33
CA TYR A 355 -0.33 -32.00 21.18
C TYR A 355 -1.50 -32.93 21.50
N PRO A 356 -2.69 -32.66 20.93
CA PRO A 356 -3.82 -33.56 21.10
C PRO A 356 -3.56 -34.91 20.42
N GLY A 357 -4.17 -35.98 20.95
CA GLY A 357 -4.08 -37.32 20.35
C GLY A 357 -4.67 -37.38 18.92
N SER A 358 -4.31 -38.43 18.18
CA SER A 358 -4.68 -38.61 16.75
C SER A 358 -6.19 -38.52 16.47
N ASP A 359 -7.03 -38.94 17.41
CA ASP A 359 -8.48 -38.86 17.28
C ASP A 359 -9.02 -37.42 17.23
N PHE A 360 -8.28 -36.44 17.75
CA PHE A 360 -8.66 -35.03 17.69
C PHE A 360 -8.67 -34.51 16.24
N TYR A 361 -7.70 -34.93 15.43
CA TYR A 361 -7.58 -34.52 14.02
C TYR A 361 -8.63 -35.15 13.11
N ARG A 362 -9.41 -36.12 13.61
CA ARG A 362 -10.54 -36.75 12.90
C ARG A 362 -11.87 -36.03 13.15
N LEU A 363 -11.89 -35.06 14.06
CA LEU A 363 -13.10 -34.31 14.42
C LEU A 363 -13.33 -33.15 13.45
N GLU A 364 -14.59 -32.78 13.28
CA GLU A 364 -14.94 -31.49 12.70
C GLU A 364 -14.60 -30.34 13.67
N VAL A 365 -14.33 -29.14 13.16
CA VAL A 365 -13.89 -27.97 13.96
C VAL A 365 -14.85 -27.68 15.11
N ALA A 366 -16.15 -27.75 14.89
CA ALA A 366 -17.16 -27.52 15.93
C ALA A 366 -17.08 -28.53 17.09
N GLN A 367 -16.78 -29.81 16.78
CA GLN A 367 -16.61 -30.88 17.76
C GLN A 367 -15.28 -30.73 18.50
N ALA A 368 -14.21 -30.43 17.77
CA ALA A 368 -12.89 -30.15 18.34
C ALA A 368 -12.94 -28.95 19.31
N ALA A 369 -13.58 -27.85 18.90
CA ALA A 369 -13.80 -26.67 19.75
C ALA A 369 -14.67 -27.00 20.98
N SER A 370 -15.70 -27.84 20.84
CA SER A 370 -16.50 -28.31 21.98
C SER A 370 -15.69 -29.14 22.97
N LYS A 371 -14.84 -30.04 22.47
CA LYS A 371 -13.99 -30.88 23.31
C LYS A 371 -12.94 -30.04 24.04
N LEU A 372 -12.33 -29.09 23.34
CA LEU A 372 -11.38 -28.14 23.90
C LEU A 372 -12.03 -27.27 24.97
N GLN A 373 -13.24 -26.74 24.72
CA GLN A 373 -14.02 -25.99 25.70
C GLN A 373 -14.27 -26.78 26.98
N GLY A 374 -14.68 -28.05 26.87
CA GLY A 374 -14.88 -28.93 28.03
C GLY A 374 -13.60 -29.08 28.85
N ARG A 375 -12.48 -29.38 28.18
CA ARG A 375 -11.18 -29.55 28.83
C ARG A 375 -10.69 -28.27 29.50
N ILE A 376 -10.80 -27.11 28.84
CA ILE A 376 -10.46 -25.80 29.42
C ILE A 376 -11.26 -25.56 30.71
N LYS A 377 -12.58 -25.81 30.67
CA LYS A 377 -13.45 -25.62 31.84
C LYS A 377 -13.11 -26.60 32.97
N ASP A 378 -12.80 -27.84 32.63
CA ASP A 378 -12.57 -28.90 33.62
C ASP A 378 -11.19 -28.80 34.28
N GLU A 379 -10.13 -28.54 33.49
CA GLU A 379 -8.73 -28.52 33.96
C GLU A 379 -8.24 -27.12 34.34
N LEU A 380 -8.54 -26.09 33.53
CA LEU A 380 -8.02 -24.73 33.75
C LEU A 380 -8.96 -23.85 34.58
N LYS A 381 -10.25 -24.20 34.68
CA LYS A 381 -11.30 -23.39 35.36
C LYS A 381 -11.46 -21.99 34.76
N VAL A 382 -11.18 -21.85 33.46
CA VAL A 382 -11.27 -20.62 32.70
C VAL A 382 -12.56 -20.60 31.88
N GLU A 383 -13.22 -19.45 31.77
CA GLU A 383 -14.37 -19.24 30.88
C GLU A 383 -13.95 -18.67 29.53
N ARG A 384 -14.78 -18.86 28.51
CA ARG A 384 -14.55 -18.31 27.16
C ARG A 384 -14.24 -16.80 27.17
N LYS A 385 -14.90 -16.03 28.04
CA LYS A 385 -14.72 -14.57 28.12
C LYS A 385 -13.33 -14.17 28.61
N ASP A 386 -12.60 -15.08 29.25
CA ASP A 386 -11.28 -14.82 29.82
C ASP A 386 -10.16 -15.08 28.79
N ILE A 387 -10.50 -15.62 27.61
CA ILE A 387 -9.56 -16.01 26.56
C ILE A 387 -9.71 -15.08 25.35
N LEU A 388 -8.61 -14.49 24.92
CA LEU A 388 -8.48 -13.74 23.67
C LEU A 388 -7.55 -14.48 22.70
N ILE A 389 -8.00 -14.66 21.46
CA ILE A 389 -7.24 -15.30 20.38
C ILE A 389 -7.10 -14.33 19.21
N VAL A 390 -5.87 -14.03 18.81
CA VAL A 390 -5.56 -13.30 17.58
C VAL A 390 -5.20 -14.29 16.49
N ILE A 391 -5.87 -14.18 15.35
CA ILE A 391 -5.58 -14.95 14.14
C ILE A 391 -5.07 -13.97 13.07
N ASP A 392 -3.75 -13.94 12.90
CA ASP A 392 -3.08 -13.06 11.95
C ASP A 392 -3.05 -13.65 10.54
N ASN A 393 -3.31 -12.79 9.55
CA ASN A 393 -3.35 -13.11 8.12
C ASN A 393 -4.35 -14.21 7.76
N ALA A 394 -5.59 -14.12 8.24
CA ALA A 394 -6.63 -15.14 8.10
C ALA A 394 -7.01 -15.46 6.65
N GLU A 395 -6.73 -14.57 5.68
CA GLU A 395 -7.02 -14.80 4.27
C GLU A 395 -6.29 -16.01 3.67
N THR A 396 -5.20 -16.48 4.28
CA THR A 396 -4.45 -17.67 3.83
C THR A 396 -5.11 -18.98 4.23
N LEU A 397 -6.18 -18.92 5.03
CA LEU A 397 -7.01 -20.07 5.42
C LEU A 397 -8.17 -20.31 4.43
N ILE A 398 -8.33 -19.46 3.41
CA ILE A 398 -9.47 -19.45 2.49
C ILE A 398 -8.99 -19.51 1.02
N GLU A 399 -9.26 -20.61 0.32
CA GLU A 399 -8.86 -20.78 -1.09
C GLU A 399 -10.02 -20.62 -2.08
N SER A 400 -11.28 -20.76 -1.62
CA SER A 400 -12.49 -20.59 -2.44
C SER A 400 -13.68 -19.94 -1.71
N ASP A 401 -14.75 -19.58 -2.44
CA ASP A 401 -15.97 -18.98 -1.87
C ASP A 401 -16.82 -19.97 -1.03
N GLU A 402 -16.81 -21.24 -1.42
CA GLU A 402 -17.45 -22.32 -0.64
C GLU A 402 -16.71 -22.52 0.69
N GLU A 403 -15.37 -22.52 0.65
CA GLU A 403 -14.54 -22.54 1.86
C GLU A 403 -14.71 -21.28 2.71
N ARG A 404 -14.93 -20.11 2.11
CA ARG A 404 -15.21 -18.86 2.84
C ARG A 404 -16.43 -19.00 3.74
N THR A 405 -17.52 -19.55 3.20
CA THR A 405 -18.76 -19.75 3.95
C THR A 405 -18.58 -20.79 5.06
N ARG A 406 -17.83 -21.86 4.77
CA ARG A 406 -17.48 -22.89 5.76
C ARG A 406 -16.60 -22.31 6.88
N PHE A 407 -15.56 -21.59 6.53
CA PHE A 407 -14.62 -20.94 7.44
C PHE A 407 -15.34 -19.99 8.40
N GLY A 408 -16.28 -19.16 7.90
CA GLY A 408 -17.06 -18.29 8.79
C GLY A 408 -17.93 -19.04 9.78
N LYS A 409 -18.53 -20.18 9.39
CA LYS A 409 -19.28 -21.04 10.32
C LYS A 409 -18.36 -21.68 11.37
N GLU A 410 -17.20 -22.17 10.96
CA GLU A 410 -16.22 -22.82 11.83
C GLU A 410 -15.60 -21.82 12.81
N LEU A 411 -15.22 -20.64 12.34
CA LEU A 411 -14.68 -19.55 13.14
C LEU A 411 -15.69 -19.05 14.17
N LYS A 412 -16.98 -18.98 13.80
CA LYS A 412 -18.06 -18.68 14.74
C LYS A 412 -18.16 -19.72 15.86
N GLU A 413 -17.86 -20.98 15.59
CA GLU A 413 -17.82 -22.01 16.64
C GLU A 413 -16.60 -21.84 17.55
N VAL A 414 -15.45 -21.43 17.01
CA VAL A 414 -14.27 -21.08 17.83
C VAL A 414 -14.58 -19.89 18.74
N SER A 415 -15.12 -18.78 18.18
CA SER A 415 -15.41 -17.56 18.95
C SER A 415 -16.53 -17.74 19.99
N ARG A 416 -17.46 -18.68 19.72
CA ARG A 416 -18.56 -19.04 20.63
C ARG A 416 -18.14 -19.97 21.76
N ARG A 417 -17.14 -20.84 21.56
CA ARG A 417 -16.82 -21.91 22.52
C ARG A 417 -15.49 -21.73 23.24
N VAL A 418 -14.48 -21.19 22.56
CA VAL A 418 -13.10 -21.18 23.04
C VAL A 418 -12.70 -19.82 23.62
N GLY A 419 -12.79 -18.73 22.84
CA GLY A 419 -12.37 -17.39 23.28
C GLY A 419 -12.95 -16.29 22.41
N ARG A 420 -12.81 -15.02 22.81
CA ARG A 420 -13.02 -13.88 21.89
C ARG A 420 -11.91 -13.89 20.84
N VAL A 421 -12.22 -13.43 19.63
CA VAL A 421 -11.30 -13.54 18.49
C VAL A 421 -11.05 -12.19 17.82
N ILE A 422 -9.78 -11.83 17.57
CA ILE A 422 -9.42 -10.77 16.64
C ILE A 422 -8.83 -11.42 15.39
N LEU A 423 -9.33 -11.04 14.22
CA LEU A 423 -8.84 -11.51 12.93
C LEU A 423 -8.17 -10.36 12.22
N THR A 424 -7.02 -10.60 11.61
CA THR A 424 -6.52 -9.67 10.59
C THR A 424 -6.68 -10.32 9.22
N SER A 425 -7.26 -9.62 8.25
CA SER A 425 -7.41 -10.11 6.88
C SER A 425 -7.15 -9.02 5.85
N ARG A 426 -6.80 -9.39 4.62
CA ARG A 426 -6.81 -8.45 3.48
C ARG A 426 -8.22 -8.18 2.93
N ARG A 427 -9.23 -8.89 3.41
CA ARG A 427 -10.58 -8.87 2.85
C ARG A 427 -11.58 -8.35 3.87
N TYR A 428 -12.61 -7.63 3.40
CA TYR A 428 -13.83 -7.42 4.17
C TYR A 428 -14.60 -8.74 4.17
N GLU A 429 -14.26 -9.62 5.12
CA GLU A 429 -14.90 -10.91 5.26
C GLU A 429 -16.26 -10.70 5.95
N GLN A 430 -17.37 -11.08 5.32
CA GLN A 430 -18.71 -11.07 5.94
C GLN A 430 -18.83 -12.21 6.98
N LEU A 431 -18.08 -12.12 8.08
CA LEU A 431 -17.99 -13.17 9.10
C LEU A 431 -18.90 -12.95 10.31
N GLY A 432 -19.74 -11.91 10.30
CA GLY A 432 -20.48 -11.49 11.50
C GLY A 432 -19.54 -11.06 12.63
N ALA A 433 -18.37 -10.53 12.25
CA ALA A 433 -17.40 -9.90 13.14
C ALA A 433 -17.46 -8.39 12.96
N ASP A 434 -17.22 -7.65 14.04
CA ASP A 434 -17.23 -6.18 14.02
C ASP A 434 -16.05 -5.66 13.20
N PRO A 435 -16.29 -4.89 12.13
CA PRO A 435 -15.25 -4.52 11.18
C PRO A 435 -14.48 -3.28 11.62
N VAL A 436 -13.15 -3.35 11.60
CA VAL A 436 -12.21 -2.24 11.78
C VAL A 436 -11.42 -2.07 10.48
N GLY A 437 -11.71 -0.99 9.75
CA GLY A 437 -11.12 -0.72 8.44
C GLY A 437 -9.79 0.01 8.54
N ILE A 438 -8.75 -0.49 7.87
CA ILE A 438 -7.45 0.17 7.76
C ILE A 438 -7.17 0.54 6.31
N ASP A 439 -6.88 1.82 6.07
CA ASP A 439 -6.41 2.35 4.78
C ASP A 439 -4.93 2.79 4.85
N ALA A 440 -4.36 3.40 3.81
CA ALA A 440 -3.07 4.08 3.89
C ALA A 440 -3.05 5.15 5.02
N LEU A 441 -1.86 5.54 5.48
CA LEU A 441 -1.77 6.64 6.44
C LEU A 441 -2.26 7.94 5.80
N SER A 442 -2.93 8.79 6.58
CA SER A 442 -3.23 10.16 6.16
C SER A 442 -1.94 10.92 5.85
N GLU A 443 -2.04 12.04 5.12
CA GLU A 443 -0.85 12.86 4.80
C GLU A 443 -0.12 13.30 6.07
N GLN A 444 -0.87 13.72 7.09
CA GLN A 444 -0.34 14.16 8.37
C GLN A 444 0.34 13.01 9.13
N GLU A 445 -0.33 11.87 9.27
CA GLU A 445 0.25 10.69 9.95
C GLU A 445 1.50 10.16 9.21
N ALA A 446 1.52 10.22 7.88
CA ALA A 446 2.65 9.79 7.09
C ALA A 446 3.88 10.71 7.28
N ILE A 447 3.66 12.03 7.40
CA ILE A 447 4.70 13.00 7.75
C ILE A 447 5.20 12.72 9.16
N GLU A 448 4.30 12.59 10.14
CA GLU A 448 4.64 12.30 11.53
C GLU A 448 5.44 10.99 11.66
N PHE A 449 5.00 9.95 10.95
CA PHE A 449 5.72 8.68 10.86
C PHE A 449 7.15 8.91 10.36
N LEU A 450 7.33 9.61 9.23
CA LEU A 450 8.67 9.83 8.68
C LEU A 450 9.53 10.71 9.61
N ARG A 451 8.93 11.68 10.30
CA ARG A 451 9.62 12.55 11.27
C ARG A 451 10.09 11.78 12.49
N ASP A 452 9.24 10.94 13.08
CA ASP A 452 9.62 10.05 14.18
C ASP A 452 10.78 9.12 13.77
N ARG A 453 10.66 8.49 12.60
CA ARG A 453 11.71 7.63 12.05
C ARG A 453 13.01 8.40 11.78
N ALA A 454 12.91 9.64 11.30
CA ALA A 454 14.07 10.51 11.11
C ALA A 454 14.75 10.91 12.42
N ILE A 455 14.02 11.00 13.53
CA ILE A 455 14.60 11.16 14.86
C ILE A 455 15.37 9.89 15.23
N LYS A 456 14.74 8.72 15.13
CA LYS A 456 15.31 7.44 15.55
C LYS A 456 16.50 6.96 14.73
N LEU A 457 16.47 7.21 13.43
CA LEU A 457 17.53 6.84 12.48
C LEU A 457 18.55 7.96 12.22
N ASN A 458 18.42 9.09 12.93
CA ASN A 458 19.27 10.28 12.77
C ASN A 458 19.34 10.82 11.32
N ILE A 459 18.20 10.85 10.63
CA ILE A 459 18.10 11.27 9.23
C ILE A 459 18.01 12.81 9.16
N HIS A 460 19.16 13.47 9.02
CA HIS A 460 19.22 14.94 8.98
C HIS A 460 18.48 15.57 7.79
N LEU A 461 18.41 14.87 6.65
CA LEU A 461 17.69 15.32 5.45
C LEU A 461 16.22 15.61 5.76
N VAL A 462 15.53 14.62 6.35
CA VAL A 462 14.12 14.75 6.72
C VAL A 462 13.96 15.79 7.82
N ARG A 463 14.80 15.79 8.86
CA ARG A 463 14.69 16.75 9.98
C ARG A 463 14.72 18.22 9.55
N ARG A 464 15.41 18.55 8.46
CA ARG A 464 15.54 19.93 7.93
C ARG A 464 14.56 20.27 6.81
N ALA A 465 14.00 19.27 6.13
CA ALA A 465 13.08 19.45 5.04
C ALA A 465 11.75 20.07 5.51
N LYS A 466 11.05 20.75 4.60
CA LYS A 466 9.68 21.23 4.83
C LYS A 466 8.69 20.10 4.58
N ASP A 467 7.51 20.21 5.18
CA ASP A 467 6.47 19.19 5.04
C ASP A 467 6.02 19.02 3.59
N GLU A 468 6.01 20.07 2.76
CA GLU A 468 5.65 19.95 1.34
C GLU A 468 6.65 19.08 0.55
N GLU A 469 7.95 19.17 0.86
CA GLU A 469 9.00 18.36 0.21
C GLU A 469 8.88 16.89 0.61
N ILE A 470 8.62 16.64 1.90
CA ILE A 470 8.38 15.30 2.43
C ILE A 470 7.14 14.69 1.80
N LEU A 471 6.03 15.44 1.78
CA LEU A 471 4.75 14.95 1.28
C LEU A 471 4.79 14.61 -0.21
N SER A 472 5.50 15.40 -1.02
CA SER A 472 5.75 15.07 -2.43
C SER A 472 6.38 13.70 -2.62
N ALA A 473 7.39 13.35 -1.79
CA ALA A 473 8.02 12.03 -1.81
C ALA A 473 7.12 10.92 -1.27
N LEU A 474 6.36 11.18 -0.19
CA LEU A 474 5.43 10.22 0.40
C LEU A 474 4.27 9.85 -0.54
N ASN A 475 3.77 10.83 -1.30
CA ASN A 475 2.69 10.61 -2.28
C ASN A 475 3.12 9.74 -3.45
N LYS A 476 4.41 9.73 -3.82
CA LYS A 476 4.97 8.76 -4.79
C LYS A 476 4.97 7.31 -4.26
N LEU A 477 4.85 7.13 -2.94
CA LEU A 477 5.04 5.85 -2.24
C LEU A 477 3.74 5.32 -1.60
N GLU A 478 2.57 5.83 -2.01
CA GLU A 478 1.23 5.42 -1.56
C GLU A 478 0.98 5.46 -0.04
N ARG A 479 1.85 6.14 0.74
CA ARG A 479 1.72 6.32 2.21
C ARG A 479 1.48 5.01 3.00
N ARG A 480 1.96 3.87 2.50
CA ARG A 480 1.86 2.57 3.19
C ARG A 480 2.96 2.44 4.25
N PRO A 481 2.66 2.18 5.54
CA PRO A 481 3.68 2.07 6.59
C PRO A 481 4.88 1.19 6.25
N ILE A 482 4.66 0.03 5.61
CA ILE A 482 5.76 -0.87 5.23
C ILE A 482 6.72 -0.25 4.19
N VAL A 483 6.16 0.52 3.25
CA VAL A 483 6.91 1.23 2.21
C VAL A 483 7.62 2.43 2.82
N LEU A 484 6.93 3.16 3.69
CA LEU A 484 7.51 4.30 4.40
C LEU A 484 8.67 3.87 5.30
N ASN A 485 8.61 2.67 5.89
CA ASN A 485 9.72 2.14 6.66
C ASN A 485 10.94 1.83 5.76
N ALA A 486 10.72 1.21 4.59
CA ALA A 486 11.76 1.00 3.60
C ALA A 486 12.36 2.33 3.11
N PHE A 487 11.52 3.34 2.92
CA PHE A 487 11.93 4.69 2.56
C PHE A 487 12.76 5.39 3.63
N ALA A 488 12.34 5.33 4.90
CA ALA A 488 13.13 5.83 6.02
C ALA A 488 14.51 5.16 6.09
N ASN A 489 14.56 3.83 5.91
CA ASN A 489 15.83 3.10 5.86
C ASN A 489 16.68 3.50 4.65
N ALA A 490 16.09 3.71 3.46
CA ALA A 490 16.84 4.21 2.31
C ALA A 490 17.39 5.63 2.53
N LEU A 491 16.64 6.48 3.23
CA LEU A 491 17.08 7.84 3.60
C LEU A 491 18.20 7.84 4.66
N SER A 492 18.35 6.77 5.45
CA SER A 492 19.47 6.61 6.38
C SER A 492 20.79 6.30 5.68
N ASP A 493 20.75 5.96 4.38
CA ASP A 493 21.95 5.65 3.60
C ASP A 493 22.79 6.92 3.37
N PRO A 494 24.07 6.96 3.80
CA PRO A 494 24.99 8.06 3.54
C PRO A 494 25.10 8.56 2.10
N ALA A 495 24.93 7.64 1.14
CA ALA A 495 25.05 7.94 -0.28
C ALA A 495 23.86 8.79 -0.79
N VAL A 496 22.74 8.79 -0.06
CA VAL A 496 21.56 9.59 -0.40
C VAL A 496 21.77 11.03 0.03
N LYS A 497 21.67 11.96 -0.92
CA LYS A 497 21.83 13.41 -0.66
C LYS A 497 20.54 14.22 -0.79
N LYS A 498 19.48 13.62 -1.35
CA LYS A 498 18.18 14.27 -1.56
C LYS A 498 17.05 13.29 -1.24
N ILE A 499 15.92 13.80 -0.73
CA ILE A 499 14.76 12.99 -0.38
C ILE A 499 14.21 12.25 -1.61
N ASP A 500 14.10 12.93 -2.75
CA ASP A 500 13.64 12.34 -4.01
C ASP A 500 14.49 11.16 -4.48
N GLN A 501 15.80 11.19 -4.25
CA GLN A 501 16.69 10.09 -4.66
C GLN A 501 16.37 8.79 -3.92
N ALA A 502 16.06 8.86 -2.62
CA ALA A 502 15.62 7.70 -1.86
C ALA A 502 14.21 7.25 -2.28
N ALA A 503 13.33 8.19 -2.61
CA ALA A 503 11.97 7.89 -3.05
C ALA A 503 12.02 7.12 -4.38
N ASP A 504 12.83 7.56 -5.34
CA ASP A 504 13.00 6.90 -6.63
C ASP A 504 13.65 5.50 -6.49
N ARG A 505 14.61 5.35 -5.56
CA ARG A 505 15.23 4.06 -5.24
C ARG A 505 14.18 3.09 -4.68
N VAL A 506 13.41 3.50 -3.68
CA VAL A 506 12.37 2.65 -3.09
C VAL A 506 11.29 2.37 -4.11
N ALA A 507 10.80 3.36 -4.84
CA ALA A 507 9.87 3.15 -5.95
C ALA A 507 10.40 2.11 -6.93
N GLY A 508 11.69 2.17 -7.31
CA GLY A 508 12.40 1.14 -8.08
C GLY A 508 12.31 -0.28 -7.50
N MET A 509 12.48 -0.42 -6.18
CA MET A 509 12.31 -1.69 -5.46
C MET A 509 10.84 -2.13 -5.43
N LEU A 510 9.89 -1.20 -5.30
CA LEU A 510 8.45 -1.50 -5.33
C LEU A 510 8.07 -2.19 -6.64
N ARG A 511 8.62 -1.70 -7.77
CA ARG A 511 8.33 -2.25 -9.11
C ARG A 511 8.85 -3.67 -9.30
N LYS A 512 10.01 -4.01 -8.71
CA LYS A 512 10.63 -5.33 -8.87
C LYS A 512 10.06 -6.37 -7.91
N ASP A 513 9.99 -6.05 -6.62
CA ASP A 513 9.79 -7.05 -5.58
C ASP A 513 8.48 -6.85 -4.80
N LEU A 514 8.05 -5.59 -4.59
CA LEU A 514 6.84 -5.33 -3.78
C LEU A 514 5.54 -5.60 -4.55
N GLY A 515 5.46 -5.31 -5.86
CA GLY A 515 4.31 -5.73 -6.66
C GLY A 515 4.07 -7.24 -6.60
N THR A 516 5.15 -8.02 -6.56
CA THR A 516 5.10 -9.47 -6.33
C THR A 516 4.63 -9.79 -4.91
N PHE A 517 5.10 -9.11 -3.86
CA PHE A 517 4.57 -9.36 -2.51
C PHE A 517 3.11 -8.94 -2.30
N LEU A 518 2.72 -7.78 -2.82
CA LEU A 518 1.37 -7.22 -2.67
C LEU A 518 0.37 -8.04 -3.46
N PHE A 519 0.72 -8.38 -4.70
CA PHE A 519 -0.22 -8.99 -5.63
C PHE A 519 0.03 -10.46 -5.91
N ALA A 520 1.19 -11.09 -5.69
CA ALA A 520 1.40 -12.48 -6.17
C ALA A 520 0.47 -13.49 -5.49
N ASP A 521 0.20 -13.32 -4.21
CA ASP A 521 -0.75 -14.17 -3.48
C ASP A 521 -2.18 -13.98 -4.01
N THR A 522 -2.61 -12.72 -4.13
CA THR A 522 -3.89 -12.33 -4.76
C THR A 522 -3.99 -12.83 -6.20
N TRP A 523 -2.92 -12.67 -6.98
CA TRP A 523 -2.77 -13.07 -8.37
C TRP A 523 -2.88 -14.58 -8.50
N ALA A 524 -2.19 -15.34 -7.66
CA ALA A 524 -2.20 -16.80 -7.64
C ALA A 524 -3.58 -17.40 -7.30
N ARG A 525 -4.45 -16.64 -6.62
CA ARG A 525 -5.85 -17.04 -6.38
C ARG A 525 -6.82 -16.69 -7.50
N LEU A 526 -6.55 -15.65 -8.28
CA LEU A 526 -7.43 -15.25 -9.38
C LEU A 526 -7.57 -16.37 -10.42
N GLY A 527 -8.80 -16.65 -10.86
CA GLY A 527 -9.05 -17.57 -11.97
C GLY A 527 -8.36 -17.10 -13.26
N ALA A 528 -7.99 -18.04 -14.13
CA ALA A 528 -7.25 -17.75 -15.37
C ALA A 528 -7.97 -16.72 -16.26
N GLY A 529 -9.31 -16.76 -16.33
CA GLY A 529 -10.10 -15.76 -17.05
C GLY A 529 -9.97 -14.35 -16.48
N VAL A 530 -10.06 -14.19 -15.16
CA VAL A 530 -9.93 -12.88 -14.51
C VAL A 530 -8.52 -12.32 -14.66
N ARG A 531 -7.48 -13.15 -14.50
CA ARG A 531 -6.08 -12.71 -14.75
C ARG A 531 -5.94 -12.15 -16.17
N ARG A 532 -6.45 -12.87 -17.17
CA ARG A 532 -6.43 -12.41 -18.57
C ARG A 532 -7.16 -11.08 -18.75
N LEU A 533 -8.33 -10.92 -18.14
CA LEU A 533 -9.10 -9.69 -18.18
C LEU A 533 -8.31 -8.51 -17.60
N LEU A 534 -7.76 -8.66 -16.39
CA LEU A 534 -6.99 -7.59 -15.75
C LEU A 534 -5.76 -7.23 -16.58
N LEU A 535 -5.00 -8.21 -17.06
CA LEU A 535 -3.85 -7.95 -17.93
C LEU A 535 -4.27 -7.20 -19.20
N LEU A 536 -5.35 -7.63 -19.87
CA LEU A 536 -5.85 -6.96 -21.06
C LEU A 536 -6.20 -5.50 -20.76
N MET A 537 -6.94 -5.25 -19.68
CA MET A 537 -7.31 -3.89 -19.26
C MET A 537 -6.07 -3.00 -19.04
N THR A 538 -5.04 -3.48 -18.33
CA THR A 538 -3.79 -2.71 -18.12
C THR A 538 -3.06 -2.34 -19.42
N ARG A 539 -3.29 -3.06 -20.53
CA ARG A 539 -2.72 -2.74 -21.87
C ARG A 539 -3.55 -1.71 -22.63
N ILE A 540 -4.80 -1.50 -22.21
CA ILE A 540 -5.73 -0.53 -22.78
C ILE A 540 -5.62 0.82 -22.07
N GLY A 541 -5.50 0.83 -20.74
CA GLY A 541 -5.37 2.05 -19.95
C GLY A 541 -5.08 1.80 -18.48
N ASP A 542 -4.89 2.90 -17.75
CA ASP A 542 -4.79 2.96 -16.30
C ASP A 542 -6.16 3.13 -15.63
N SER A 543 -7.09 3.80 -16.30
CA SER A 543 -8.47 4.02 -15.86
C SER A 543 -9.50 3.47 -16.85
N HIS A 544 -10.59 2.94 -16.31
CA HIS A 544 -11.60 2.16 -17.00
C HIS A 544 -13.00 2.53 -16.53
N GLU A 545 -13.84 2.93 -17.46
CA GLU A 545 -15.29 3.06 -17.26
C GLU A 545 -16.01 1.74 -17.57
N SER A 546 -17.27 1.62 -17.14
CA SER A 546 -18.09 0.40 -17.26
C SER A 546 -18.10 -0.20 -18.67
N GLN A 547 -18.08 0.62 -19.72
CA GLN A 547 -18.02 0.14 -21.11
C GLN A 547 -16.66 -0.44 -21.49
N SER A 548 -15.56 0.16 -21.03
CA SER A 548 -14.21 -0.37 -21.27
C SER A 548 -14.00 -1.72 -20.58
N LEU A 549 -14.55 -1.87 -19.36
CA LEU A 549 -14.58 -3.14 -18.64
C LEU A 549 -15.37 -4.19 -19.43
N ARG A 550 -16.57 -3.85 -19.90
CA ARG A 550 -17.42 -4.76 -20.68
C ARG A 550 -16.76 -5.24 -21.97
N ILE A 551 -16.15 -4.33 -22.73
CA ILE A 551 -15.41 -4.67 -23.96
C ILE A 551 -14.29 -5.66 -23.66
N CYS A 552 -13.48 -5.40 -22.62
CA CYS A 552 -12.39 -6.31 -22.26
C CYS A 552 -12.93 -7.67 -21.77
N ALA A 553 -14.01 -7.67 -20.98
CA ALA A 553 -14.67 -8.86 -20.46
C ALA A 553 -15.22 -9.74 -21.58
N ASP A 554 -15.89 -9.14 -22.57
CA ASP A 554 -16.42 -9.81 -23.76
C ASP A 554 -15.31 -10.46 -24.61
N ILE A 555 -14.16 -9.78 -24.74
CA ILE A 555 -13.01 -10.30 -25.51
C ILE A 555 -12.38 -11.51 -24.83
N VAL A 556 -12.26 -11.48 -23.50
CA VAL A 556 -11.64 -12.56 -22.72
C VAL A 556 -12.63 -13.71 -22.45
N GLY A 557 -13.94 -13.44 -22.52
CA GLY A 557 -15.00 -14.40 -22.26
C GLY A 557 -15.33 -14.54 -20.76
N VAL A 558 -15.25 -13.44 -20.00
CA VAL A 558 -15.54 -13.39 -18.56
C VAL A 558 -16.76 -12.51 -18.35
N SER A 559 -17.67 -12.86 -17.43
CA SER A 559 -18.80 -11.98 -17.13
C SER A 559 -18.36 -10.74 -16.36
N VAL A 560 -19.00 -9.60 -16.61
CA VAL A 560 -18.72 -8.34 -15.90
C VAL A 560 -18.91 -8.50 -14.38
N GLN A 561 -19.92 -9.25 -13.95
CA GLN A 561 -20.17 -9.56 -12.54
C GLN A 561 -19.02 -10.34 -11.88
N ALA A 562 -18.45 -11.32 -12.59
CA ALA A 562 -17.29 -12.06 -12.07
C ALA A 562 -16.03 -11.17 -12.02
N ALA A 563 -15.90 -10.23 -12.95
CA ALA A 563 -14.83 -9.24 -12.95
C ALA A 563 -14.96 -8.24 -11.79
N GLU A 564 -16.15 -7.70 -11.56
CA GLU A 564 -16.45 -6.77 -10.46
C GLU A 564 -16.24 -7.44 -9.10
N LEU A 565 -16.75 -8.66 -8.91
CA LEU A 565 -16.55 -9.44 -7.69
C LEU A 565 -15.05 -9.67 -7.45
N ALA A 566 -14.30 -10.09 -8.46
CA ALA A 566 -12.87 -10.29 -8.31
C ALA A 566 -12.13 -8.98 -8.02
N LEU A 567 -12.53 -7.86 -8.62
CA LEU A 567 -11.93 -6.55 -8.33
C LEU A 567 -12.26 -6.05 -6.91
N GLN A 568 -13.44 -6.34 -6.38
CA GLN A 568 -13.80 -6.08 -4.97
C GLN A 568 -12.99 -6.94 -4.00
N GLU A 569 -12.66 -8.17 -4.39
CA GLU A 569 -11.89 -9.12 -3.58
C GLU A 569 -10.38 -8.88 -3.62
N THR A 570 -9.91 -8.09 -4.57
CA THR A 570 -8.51 -7.80 -4.80
C THR A 570 -8.16 -6.38 -4.36
N GLY A 571 -8.27 -6.15 -3.04
CA GLY A 571 -7.82 -4.91 -2.39
C GLY A 571 -6.43 -4.48 -2.89
N GLY A 572 -6.35 -3.25 -3.40
CA GLY A 572 -5.12 -2.60 -3.87
C GLY A 572 -4.78 -2.77 -5.36
N ILE A 573 -5.48 -3.63 -6.11
CA ILE A 573 -5.30 -3.75 -7.57
C ILE A 573 -5.88 -2.54 -8.29
N ALA A 574 -7.13 -2.21 -7.99
CA ALA A 574 -7.83 -1.07 -8.56
C ALA A 574 -8.74 -0.42 -7.52
N SER A 575 -8.83 0.90 -7.57
CA SER A 575 -9.88 1.65 -6.88
C SER A 575 -11.17 1.62 -7.69
N GLN A 576 -12.29 1.42 -7.01
CA GLN A 576 -13.63 1.47 -7.59
C GLN A 576 -14.35 2.70 -7.05
N ILE A 577 -14.76 3.58 -7.95
CA ILE A 577 -15.63 4.71 -7.62
C ILE A 577 -16.91 4.54 -8.41
N ASN A 578 -18.04 4.46 -7.70
CA ASN A 578 -19.34 4.45 -8.34
C ASN A 578 -19.91 5.87 -8.29
N VAL A 579 -19.88 6.58 -9.42
CA VAL A 579 -20.42 7.93 -9.52
C VAL A 579 -21.75 7.84 -10.27
N GLN A 580 -22.85 8.11 -9.59
CA GLN A 580 -24.20 8.14 -10.21
C GLN A 580 -24.60 6.84 -10.94
N GLY A 581 -24.08 5.68 -10.51
CA GLY A 581 -24.40 4.37 -11.08
C GLY A 581 -23.40 3.89 -12.16
N ASP A 582 -22.44 4.73 -12.56
CA ASP A 582 -21.36 4.33 -13.46
C ASP A 582 -20.11 3.94 -12.66
N LEU A 583 -19.67 2.69 -12.83
CA LEU A 583 -18.44 2.18 -12.26
C LEU A 583 -17.24 2.78 -13.00
N GLN A 584 -16.39 3.47 -12.25
CA GLN A 584 -15.03 3.84 -12.63
C GLN A 584 -14.02 3.01 -11.86
N LEU A 585 -13.10 2.42 -12.60
CA LEU A 585 -12.02 1.57 -12.13
C LEU A 585 -10.70 2.25 -12.46
N THR A 586 -9.88 2.54 -11.47
CA THR A 586 -8.52 3.05 -11.70
C THR A 586 -7.52 2.10 -11.06
N PHE A 587 -6.66 1.51 -11.89
CA PHE A 587 -5.60 0.63 -11.41
C PHE A 587 -4.56 1.42 -10.61
N SER A 588 -4.04 0.80 -9.55
CA SER A 588 -2.89 1.35 -8.87
C SER A 588 -1.66 1.32 -9.80
N ASN A 589 -0.80 2.33 -9.70
CA ASN A 589 0.44 2.38 -10.49
C ASN A 589 1.30 1.13 -10.25
N ASN A 590 1.35 0.66 -9.00
CA ASN A 590 2.05 -0.57 -8.63
C ASN A 590 1.51 -1.80 -9.36
N PHE A 591 0.18 -1.91 -9.54
CA PHE A 591 -0.42 -3.01 -10.27
C PHE A 591 -0.15 -2.94 -11.77
N LEU A 592 -0.21 -1.74 -12.38
CA LEU A 592 0.11 -1.54 -13.80
C LEU A 592 1.54 -1.98 -14.11
N GLU A 593 2.49 -1.66 -13.23
CA GLU A 593 3.88 -2.11 -13.38
C GLU A 593 4.03 -3.61 -13.15
N TYR A 594 3.39 -4.19 -12.12
CA TYR A 594 3.37 -5.63 -11.89
C TYR A 594 2.81 -6.43 -13.08
N ALA A 595 1.80 -5.87 -13.76
CA ALA A 595 1.13 -6.48 -14.91
C ALA A 595 1.89 -6.30 -16.23
N LYS A 596 2.85 -5.36 -16.33
CA LYS A 596 3.42 -4.86 -17.60
C LYS A 596 4.06 -5.91 -18.49
N GLU A 597 4.65 -6.95 -17.90
CA GLU A 597 5.37 -8.02 -18.62
C GLU A 597 4.75 -9.41 -18.40
N LYS A 598 3.61 -9.47 -17.71
CA LYS A 598 2.92 -10.73 -17.42
C LYS A 598 1.96 -11.11 -18.52
N ASN A 599 1.97 -12.41 -18.83
CA ASN A 599 1.02 -13.08 -19.69
C ASN A 599 0.49 -14.35 -18.98
N VAL A 600 -0.68 -14.83 -19.39
CA VAL A 600 -1.25 -16.12 -19.00
C VAL A 600 -1.15 -17.07 -20.19
N LYS A 601 -0.57 -18.25 -19.98
CA LYS A 601 -0.56 -19.32 -20.99
C LYS A 601 -1.90 -20.02 -21.04
N LEU A 602 -2.47 -20.11 -22.24
CA LEU A 602 -3.71 -20.80 -22.54
C LEU A 602 -3.45 -22.29 -22.85
N ALA A 603 -4.50 -23.09 -22.82
CA ALA A 603 -4.43 -24.54 -23.06
C ALA A 603 -3.93 -24.91 -24.47
N ASP A 604 -4.10 -24.00 -25.43
CA ASP A 604 -3.59 -24.10 -26.80
C ASP A 604 -2.13 -23.62 -26.96
N GLY A 605 -1.47 -23.24 -25.86
CA GLY A 605 -0.10 -22.75 -25.84
C GLY A 605 0.06 -21.27 -26.17
N THR A 606 -1.03 -20.56 -26.48
CA THR A 606 -0.99 -19.12 -26.75
C THR A 606 -0.88 -18.29 -25.47
N GLU A 607 -0.34 -17.09 -25.56
CA GLU A 607 -0.20 -16.17 -24.44
C GLU A 607 -1.24 -15.05 -24.53
N SER A 608 -1.88 -14.74 -23.40
CA SER A 608 -2.90 -13.70 -23.27
C SER A 608 -2.49 -12.67 -22.19
N PRO A 609 -2.61 -11.36 -22.43
CA PRO A 609 -3.24 -10.73 -23.58
C PRO A 609 -2.33 -10.75 -24.82
N SER A 610 -2.85 -11.28 -25.93
CA SER A 610 -2.17 -11.28 -27.22
C SER A 610 -2.32 -9.93 -27.93
N ASP A 611 -1.45 -9.62 -28.89
CA ASP A 611 -1.58 -8.43 -29.73
C ASP A 611 -2.94 -8.36 -30.46
N VAL A 612 -3.52 -9.52 -30.78
CA VAL A 612 -4.85 -9.62 -31.40
C VAL A 612 -5.94 -9.15 -30.44
N GLU A 613 -5.91 -9.63 -29.18
CA GLU A 613 -6.86 -9.22 -28.14
C GLU A 613 -6.73 -7.72 -27.83
N ILE A 614 -5.50 -7.21 -27.70
CA ILE A 614 -5.22 -5.79 -27.43
C ILE A 614 -5.74 -4.91 -28.56
N ASN A 615 -5.43 -5.25 -29.82
CA ASN A 615 -5.87 -4.46 -30.97
C ASN A 615 -7.40 -4.50 -31.14
N LYS A 616 -8.03 -5.65 -30.89
CA LYS A 616 -9.49 -5.79 -30.91
C LYS A 616 -10.15 -4.90 -29.84
N ALA A 617 -9.64 -4.92 -28.61
CA ALA A 617 -10.12 -4.09 -27.51
C ALA A 617 -9.94 -2.59 -27.82
N ARG A 618 -8.75 -2.17 -28.29
CA ARG A 618 -8.49 -0.77 -28.69
C ARG A 618 -9.40 -0.32 -29.82
N THR A 619 -9.67 -1.17 -30.81
CA THR A 619 -10.53 -0.85 -31.94
C THR A 619 -11.99 -0.70 -31.51
N GLN A 620 -12.51 -1.65 -30.71
CA GLN A 620 -13.88 -1.59 -30.19
C GLN A 620 -14.06 -0.39 -29.26
N TYR A 621 -13.10 -0.13 -28.37
CA TYR A 621 -13.15 1.02 -27.48
C TYR A 621 -13.00 2.34 -28.23
N SER A 622 -12.12 2.43 -29.23
CA SER A 622 -11.99 3.62 -30.10
C SER A 622 -13.24 3.83 -30.95
N ALA A 623 -13.91 2.77 -31.42
CA ALA A 623 -15.17 2.87 -32.13
C ALA A 623 -16.30 3.36 -31.21
N TYR A 624 -16.33 2.89 -29.97
CA TYR A 624 -17.20 3.42 -28.92
C TYR A 624 -16.90 4.90 -28.64
N LEU A 625 -15.63 5.28 -28.46
CA LEU A 625 -15.20 6.67 -28.24
C LEU A 625 -15.48 7.57 -29.43
N LYS A 626 -15.31 7.10 -30.67
CA LYS A 626 -15.73 7.83 -31.89
C LYS A 626 -17.26 7.92 -31.97
N GLY A 627 -17.94 6.87 -31.53
CA GLY A 627 -19.39 6.81 -31.34
C GLY A 627 -19.89 7.68 -30.18
N THR A 628 -19.07 8.10 -29.21
CA THR A 628 -19.44 9.07 -28.15
C THR A 628 -18.94 10.48 -28.47
N ARG A 629 -17.85 10.62 -29.25
CA ARG A 629 -17.26 11.90 -29.71
C ARG A 629 -17.92 12.46 -30.97
N SER A 630 -18.81 11.73 -31.63
CA SER A 630 -19.77 12.29 -32.59
C SER A 630 -20.87 13.05 -31.84
N TYR A 631 -20.50 14.22 -31.31
CA TYR A 631 -21.43 15.29 -30.95
C TYR A 631 -21.23 16.39 -32.01
N THR A 632 -22.06 16.38 -33.05
CA THR A 632 -22.29 17.58 -33.86
C THR A 632 -23.15 18.49 -33.00
N GLY A 633 -22.52 19.48 -32.37
CA GLY A 633 -23.16 20.15 -31.26
C GLY A 633 -24.42 20.92 -31.63
N ASP A 634 -25.45 20.73 -30.81
CA ASP A 634 -26.55 21.69 -30.71
C ASP A 634 -25.99 23.02 -30.15
N ARG A 635 -26.56 24.15 -30.58
CA ARG A 635 -26.21 25.51 -30.09
C ARG A 635 -26.19 25.60 -28.56
N ILE A 636 -26.97 24.78 -27.87
CA ILE A 636 -27.13 24.76 -26.42
C ILE A 636 -26.51 23.45 -25.90
N ALA A 637 -25.18 23.41 -25.86
CA ALA A 637 -24.42 22.26 -25.37
C ALA A 637 -24.78 21.90 -23.91
N ALA A 638 -25.23 22.88 -23.13
CA ALA A 638 -25.67 22.68 -21.75
C ALA A 638 -26.85 21.69 -21.60
N ALA A 639 -27.65 21.49 -22.65
CA ALA A 639 -28.75 20.52 -22.65
C ALA A 639 -28.28 19.06 -22.71
N PHE A 640 -27.06 18.80 -23.19
CA PHE A 640 -26.59 17.47 -23.54
C PHE A 640 -25.43 17.03 -22.64
N ARG A 641 -25.63 17.10 -21.31
CA ARG A 641 -24.63 16.70 -20.31
C ARG A 641 -24.57 15.19 -20.14
N THR A 642 -25.72 14.53 -20.15
CA THR A 642 -25.85 13.08 -19.93
C THR A 642 -25.68 12.27 -21.22
N PRO A 643 -25.24 11.01 -21.14
CA PRO A 643 -25.19 10.10 -22.29
C PRO A 643 -26.55 9.94 -22.98
N GLN A 644 -27.64 9.85 -22.21
CA GLN A 644 -29.01 9.70 -22.71
C GLN A 644 -29.45 10.94 -23.50
N ALA A 645 -29.13 12.15 -23.02
CA ALA A 645 -29.43 13.38 -23.74
C ALA A 645 -28.65 13.44 -25.08
N LYS A 646 -27.36 13.10 -25.06
CA LYS A 646 -26.52 13.04 -26.28
C LYS A 646 -27.04 12.00 -27.28
N ALA A 647 -27.49 10.84 -26.80
CA ALA A 647 -28.09 9.81 -27.62
C ALA A 647 -29.45 10.25 -28.19
N ALA A 648 -30.30 10.92 -27.41
CA ALA A 648 -31.57 11.46 -27.86
C ALA A 648 -31.39 12.48 -29.00
N HIS A 649 -30.40 13.37 -28.87
CA HIS A 649 -30.02 14.31 -29.91
C HIS A 649 -29.57 13.62 -31.20
N ARG A 650 -28.77 12.55 -31.09
CA ARG A 650 -28.33 11.79 -32.25
C ARG A 650 -29.49 11.10 -32.96
N ALA A 651 -30.33 10.37 -32.22
CA ALA A 651 -31.50 9.69 -32.79
C ALA A 651 -32.40 10.68 -33.56
N ARG A 652 -32.57 11.90 -33.03
CA ARG A 652 -33.25 13.00 -33.72
C ARG A 652 -32.60 13.36 -35.07
N HIS A 653 -31.28 13.51 -35.11
CA HIS A 653 -30.55 13.84 -36.36
C HIS A 653 -30.55 12.70 -37.37
N GLU A 654 -30.60 11.46 -36.89
CA GLU A 654 -30.71 10.26 -37.72
C GLU A 654 -32.16 10.02 -38.21
N GLY A 655 -33.12 10.81 -37.72
CA GLY A 655 -34.53 10.73 -38.10
C GLY A 655 -35.34 9.69 -37.32
N ASP A 656 -34.73 9.01 -36.34
CA ASP A 656 -35.41 8.08 -35.44
C ASP A 656 -36.08 8.84 -34.28
N PHE A 657 -37.27 9.34 -34.57
CA PHE A 657 -38.00 10.20 -33.66
C PHE A 657 -38.62 9.46 -32.47
N ASP A 658 -38.98 8.19 -32.61
CA ASP A 658 -39.55 7.40 -31.52
C ASP A 658 -38.47 7.07 -30.48
N GLU A 659 -37.30 6.64 -30.93
CA GLU A 659 -36.17 6.37 -30.03
C GLU A 659 -35.64 7.68 -29.42
N SER A 660 -35.59 8.77 -30.19
CA SER A 660 -35.22 10.08 -29.67
C SER A 660 -36.15 10.51 -28.52
N LYS A 661 -37.47 10.35 -28.69
CA LYS A 661 -38.45 10.67 -27.65
C LYS A 661 -38.21 9.84 -26.38
N ARG A 662 -38.04 8.52 -26.51
CA ARG A 662 -37.76 7.62 -25.39
C ARG A 662 -36.48 8.02 -24.66
N LEU A 663 -35.42 8.34 -25.39
CA LEU A 663 -34.14 8.74 -24.82
C LEU A 663 -34.20 10.10 -24.13
N PHE A 664 -35.00 11.05 -24.64
CA PHE A 664 -35.25 12.31 -23.93
C PHE A 664 -36.00 12.11 -22.61
N GLU A 665 -36.99 11.20 -22.57
CA GLU A 665 -37.69 10.84 -21.32
C GLU A 665 -36.73 10.24 -20.29
N LEU A 666 -35.85 9.32 -20.73
CA LEU A 666 -34.78 8.77 -19.89
C LEU A 666 -33.82 9.87 -19.42
N ALA A 667 -33.41 10.77 -20.31
CA ALA A 667 -32.47 11.84 -19.99
C ALA A 667 -33.00 12.77 -18.90
N ILE A 668 -34.29 13.10 -18.94
CA ILE A 668 -34.95 13.94 -17.94
C ILE A 668 -35.09 13.24 -16.59
N MET A 669 -35.25 11.91 -16.57
CA MET A 669 -35.24 11.17 -15.31
C MET A 669 -33.87 11.21 -14.64
N VAL A 670 -32.79 11.25 -15.43
CA VAL A 670 -31.41 11.29 -14.94
C VAL A 670 -30.96 12.72 -14.56
N ASP A 671 -31.32 13.73 -15.35
CA ASP A 671 -30.89 15.13 -15.18
C ASP A 671 -32.11 16.07 -15.11
N ARG A 672 -32.95 15.84 -14.10
CA ARG A 672 -34.26 16.50 -13.95
C ARG A 672 -34.15 18.00 -13.70
N ASP A 673 -33.04 18.49 -13.16
CA ASP A 673 -32.88 19.90 -12.80
C ASP A 673 -32.21 20.72 -13.93
N ASN A 674 -31.91 20.10 -15.07
CA ASN A 674 -31.32 20.77 -16.22
C ASN A 674 -32.38 21.41 -17.12
N GLY A 675 -32.69 22.68 -16.87
CA GLY A 675 -33.69 23.43 -17.67
C GLY A 675 -33.41 23.49 -19.18
N TRP A 676 -32.15 23.41 -19.60
CA TRP A 676 -31.80 23.38 -21.03
C TRP A 676 -32.18 22.06 -21.71
N LEU A 677 -32.11 20.94 -20.97
CA LEU A 677 -32.58 19.64 -21.45
C LEU A 677 -34.10 19.66 -21.66
N TRP A 678 -34.84 20.25 -20.72
CA TRP A 678 -36.29 20.46 -20.86
C TRP A 678 -36.66 21.34 -22.05
N ASP A 679 -35.93 22.45 -22.28
CA ASP A 679 -36.13 23.31 -23.45
C ASP A 679 -35.89 22.55 -24.77
N ARG A 680 -34.78 21.80 -24.84
CA ARG A 680 -34.47 21.02 -26.06
C ARG A 680 -35.46 19.92 -26.32
N TYR A 681 -35.96 19.27 -25.27
CA TYR A 681 -37.02 18.29 -25.44
C TYR A 681 -38.34 18.93 -25.87
N ALA A 682 -38.71 20.07 -25.29
CA ALA A 682 -39.88 20.84 -25.72
C ALA A 682 -39.78 21.24 -27.20
N TYR A 683 -38.62 21.74 -27.62
CA TYR A 683 -38.39 22.12 -29.01
C TYR A 683 -38.45 20.92 -29.96
N PHE A 684 -37.91 19.76 -29.56
CA PHE A 684 -38.03 18.51 -30.33
C PHE A 684 -39.49 18.08 -30.50
N LEU A 685 -40.28 18.06 -29.42
CA LEU A 685 -41.71 17.71 -29.46
C LEU A 685 -42.50 18.67 -30.35
N PHE A 686 -42.20 19.96 -30.27
CA PHE A 686 -42.83 21.00 -31.08
C PHE A 686 -42.45 20.92 -32.57
N HIS A 687 -41.15 20.82 -32.85
CA HIS A 687 -40.62 20.97 -34.19
C HIS A 687 -40.71 19.68 -35.00
N ASP A 688 -40.37 18.54 -34.40
CA ASP A 688 -40.21 17.28 -35.13
C ASP A 688 -41.44 16.38 -34.94
N ILE A 689 -41.92 16.21 -33.71
CA ILE A 689 -43.09 15.36 -33.40
C ILE A 689 -44.43 16.07 -33.69
N ARG A 690 -44.48 17.41 -33.61
CA ARG A 690 -45.70 18.24 -33.70
C ARG A 690 -46.70 18.03 -32.56
N ASP A 691 -46.27 17.48 -31.43
CA ASP A 691 -47.06 17.38 -30.20
C ASP A 691 -46.93 18.68 -29.39
N ASN A 692 -47.73 19.68 -29.75
CA ASN A 692 -47.64 21.01 -29.16
C ASN A 692 -48.11 21.05 -27.70
N GLU A 693 -48.99 20.14 -27.28
CA GLU A 693 -49.49 20.10 -25.90
C GLU A 693 -48.43 19.55 -24.95
N ASP A 694 -47.74 18.46 -25.32
CA ASP A 694 -46.64 17.96 -24.49
C ASP A 694 -45.42 18.88 -24.54
N ALA A 695 -45.12 19.46 -25.71
CA ALA A 695 -44.09 20.48 -25.84
C ALA A 695 -44.32 21.66 -24.86
N LEU A 696 -45.57 22.12 -24.72
CA LEU A 696 -45.91 23.18 -23.78
C LEU A 696 -45.57 22.78 -22.34
N ARG A 697 -45.98 21.57 -21.90
CA ARG A 697 -45.67 21.06 -20.56
C ARG A 697 -44.16 21.05 -20.29
N LYS A 698 -43.36 20.59 -21.25
CA LYS A 698 -41.89 20.56 -21.12
C LYS A 698 -41.29 21.97 -21.09
N SER A 699 -41.81 22.89 -21.90
CA SER A 699 -41.34 24.29 -21.90
C SER A 699 -41.68 25.06 -20.61
N VAL A 700 -42.79 24.71 -19.94
CA VAL A 700 -43.12 25.28 -18.61
C VAL A 700 -42.05 24.91 -17.59
N MET A 701 -41.66 23.63 -17.54
CA MET A 701 -40.55 23.18 -16.67
C MET A 701 -39.24 23.89 -17.00
N ALA A 702 -38.95 24.10 -18.29
CA ALA A 702 -37.74 24.78 -18.72
C ALA A 702 -37.66 26.23 -18.20
N VAL A 703 -38.76 26.99 -18.24
CA VAL A 703 -38.79 28.37 -17.74
C VAL A 703 -38.83 28.47 -16.21
N GLU A 704 -39.36 27.46 -15.53
CA GLU A 704 -39.29 27.37 -14.06
C GLU A 704 -37.85 27.17 -13.58
N LEU A 705 -37.08 26.33 -14.30
CA LEU A 705 -35.68 26.05 -13.98
C LEU A 705 -34.72 27.16 -14.46
N LEU A 706 -35.06 27.86 -15.54
CA LEU A 706 -34.24 28.93 -16.13
C LEU A 706 -35.02 30.24 -16.31
N PRO A 707 -35.50 30.87 -15.23
CA PRO A 707 -36.40 32.03 -15.30
C PRO A 707 -35.76 33.31 -15.86
N MET A 708 -34.42 33.37 -15.88
CA MET A 708 -33.64 34.51 -16.39
C MET A 708 -33.07 34.27 -17.79
N GLU A 709 -33.38 33.14 -18.42
CA GLU A 709 -32.83 32.80 -19.73
C GLU A 709 -33.82 33.12 -20.85
N GLY A 710 -33.47 34.07 -21.72
CA GLY A 710 -34.38 34.56 -22.74
C GLY A 710 -34.78 33.52 -23.80
N GLU A 711 -33.88 32.59 -24.17
CA GLU A 711 -34.17 31.61 -25.23
C GLU A 711 -35.24 30.60 -24.80
N VAL A 712 -35.32 30.20 -23.53
CA VAL A 712 -36.36 29.26 -23.06
C VAL A 712 -37.76 29.91 -23.06
N TRP A 713 -37.82 31.20 -22.73
CA TRP A 713 -39.06 31.99 -22.83
C TRP A 713 -39.51 32.17 -24.27
N LEU A 714 -38.57 32.35 -25.21
CA LEU A 714 -38.87 32.41 -26.63
C LEU A 714 -39.40 31.07 -27.16
N THR A 715 -38.79 29.94 -26.78
CA THR A 715 -39.28 28.60 -27.15
C THR A 715 -40.72 28.39 -26.68
N ARG A 716 -41.01 28.72 -25.41
CA ARG A 716 -42.36 28.65 -24.85
C ARG A 716 -43.35 29.54 -25.61
N GLY A 717 -43.01 30.80 -25.84
CA GLY A 717 -43.88 31.75 -26.57
C GLY A 717 -44.17 31.29 -28.00
N LEU A 718 -43.21 30.65 -28.66
CA LEU A 718 -43.37 30.06 -29.99
C LEU A 718 -44.37 28.87 -29.99
N ILE A 719 -44.34 28.02 -28.95
CA ILE A 719 -45.28 26.91 -28.77
C ILE A 719 -46.69 27.45 -28.47
N GLU A 720 -46.81 28.45 -27.58
CA GLU A 720 -48.09 29.10 -27.24
C GLU A 720 -48.71 29.80 -28.46
N ALA A 721 -47.90 30.44 -29.31
CA ALA A 721 -48.34 31.02 -30.58
C ALA A 721 -48.95 29.96 -31.51
N ARG A 722 -48.34 28.76 -31.59
CA ARG A 722 -48.84 27.66 -32.41
C ARG A 722 -50.20 27.15 -31.93
N LEU A 723 -50.40 27.14 -30.62
CA LEU A 723 -51.65 26.75 -29.97
C LEU A 723 -52.73 27.86 -30.02
N GLY A 724 -52.37 29.07 -30.48
CA GLY A 724 -53.29 30.22 -30.52
C GLY A 724 -53.57 30.83 -29.15
N GLN A 725 -52.72 30.56 -28.15
CA GLN A 725 -52.83 31.08 -26.78
C GLN A 725 -52.25 32.49 -26.69
N VAL A 726 -52.97 33.47 -27.25
CA VAL A 726 -52.47 34.84 -27.46
C VAL A 726 -51.92 35.48 -26.19
N ARG A 727 -52.69 35.48 -25.10
CA ARG A 727 -52.31 36.19 -23.85
C ARG A 727 -51.06 35.61 -23.19
N GLU A 728 -50.93 34.29 -23.16
CA GLU A 728 -49.76 33.65 -22.56
C GLU A 728 -48.53 33.80 -23.45
N CYS A 729 -48.71 33.69 -24.77
CA CYS A 729 -47.68 33.98 -25.76
C CYS A 729 -47.11 35.39 -25.58
N GLU A 730 -47.96 36.41 -25.44
CA GLU A 730 -47.53 37.80 -25.19
C GLU A 730 -46.65 37.89 -23.93
N LYS A 731 -47.11 37.34 -22.80
CA LYS A 731 -46.34 37.35 -21.54
C LYS A 731 -44.98 36.66 -21.69
N SER A 732 -44.96 35.47 -22.30
CA SER A 732 -43.71 34.71 -22.51
C SER A 732 -42.74 35.50 -23.40
N LEU A 733 -43.23 36.17 -24.44
CA LEU A 733 -42.40 36.93 -25.38
C LEU A 733 -41.94 38.27 -24.80
N GLU A 734 -42.76 38.96 -24.01
CA GLU A 734 -42.34 40.13 -23.23
C GLU A 734 -41.21 39.76 -22.25
N ARG A 735 -41.34 38.60 -21.59
CA ARG A 735 -40.30 38.09 -20.72
C ARG A 735 -39.02 37.75 -21.48
N ALA A 736 -39.13 37.13 -22.65
CA ALA A 736 -37.99 36.84 -23.52
C ALA A 736 -37.25 38.12 -23.94
N GLU A 737 -37.99 39.17 -24.32
CA GLU A 737 -37.41 40.49 -24.66
C GLU A 737 -36.70 41.13 -23.47
N ALA A 738 -37.32 41.10 -22.28
CA ALA A 738 -36.72 41.60 -21.05
C ALA A 738 -35.42 40.88 -20.66
N GLN A 739 -35.25 39.62 -21.09
CA GLN A 739 -34.03 38.82 -20.90
C GLN A 739 -33.07 38.85 -22.11
N GLY A 740 -33.23 39.81 -23.03
CA GLY A 740 -32.25 40.10 -24.09
C GLY A 740 -32.53 39.46 -25.45
N ILE A 741 -33.69 38.83 -25.66
CA ILE A 741 -34.09 38.41 -27.01
C ILE A 741 -34.52 39.63 -27.83
N ALA A 742 -33.98 39.75 -29.04
CA ALA A 742 -34.29 40.86 -29.92
C ALA A 742 -35.79 40.92 -30.28
N TRP A 743 -36.39 42.10 -30.15
CA TRP A 743 -37.82 42.36 -30.36
C TRP A 743 -38.40 41.71 -31.62
N GLN A 744 -37.70 41.79 -32.76
CA GLN A 744 -38.18 41.28 -34.04
C GLN A 744 -38.40 39.75 -34.02
N ARG A 745 -37.62 38.99 -33.23
CA ARG A 745 -37.82 37.54 -33.07
C ARG A 745 -39.11 37.25 -32.32
N CYS A 746 -39.43 38.07 -31.32
CA CYS A 746 -40.65 37.95 -30.52
C CYS A 746 -41.88 38.45 -31.30
N ALA A 747 -41.77 39.57 -32.02
CA ALA A 747 -42.83 40.14 -32.85
C ALA A 747 -43.36 39.16 -33.91
N ILE A 748 -42.49 38.35 -34.53
CA ILE A 748 -42.91 37.30 -35.46
C ILE A 748 -43.82 36.28 -34.76
N GLN A 749 -43.46 35.85 -33.55
CA GLN A 749 -44.25 34.86 -32.83
C GLN A 749 -45.58 35.45 -32.35
N ARG A 750 -45.61 36.71 -31.91
CA ARG A 750 -46.87 37.45 -31.64
C ARG A 750 -47.79 37.49 -32.86
N ALA A 751 -47.24 37.85 -34.02
CA ALA A 751 -48.00 37.88 -35.26
C ALA A 751 -48.60 36.49 -35.59
N TRP A 752 -47.83 35.41 -35.41
CA TRP A 752 -48.36 34.04 -35.56
C TRP A 752 -49.46 33.72 -34.56
N ALA A 753 -49.33 34.13 -33.29
CA ALA A 753 -50.34 33.92 -32.27
C ALA A 753 -51.67 34.60 -32.65
N TYR A 754 -51.63 35.87 -33.07
CA TYR A 754 -52.83 36.60 -33.52
C TYR A 754 -53.49 35.96 -34.74
N LEU A 755 -52.71 35.46 -35.70
CA LEU A 755 -53.23 34.75 -36.88
C LEU A 755 -53.79 33.36 -36.56
N LYS A 756 -53.35 32.74 -35.45
CA LYS A 756 -53.79 31.42 -34.99
C LYS A 756 -54.93 31.47 -33.97
N ALA A 757 -55.21 32.65 -33.40
CA ALA A 757 -56.34 32.90 -32.53
C ALA A 757 -57.66 32.52 -33.21
N LYS A 758 -58.65 32.15 -32.38
CA LYS A 758 -60.01 31.84 -32.82
C LYS A 758 -61.00 32.75 -32.08
N PRO A 759 -61.61 33.76 -32.75
CA PRO A 759 -61.36 34.20 -34.13
C PRO A 759 -59.98 34.87 -34.31
N ALA A 760 -59.49 34.92 -35.55
CA ALA A 760 -58.19 35.51 -35.87
C ALA A 760 -58.19 37.03 -35.61
N GLN A 761 -57.13 37.56 -35.02
CA GLN A 761 -57.01 38.95 -34.62
C GLN A 761 -56.24 39.76 -35.67
N LEU A 762 -56.85 39.93 -36.86
CA LEU A 762 -56.17 40.45 -38.05
C LEU A 762 -55.59 41.87 -37.88
N GLY A 763 -56.25 42.74 -37.09
CA GLY A 763 -55.75 44.10 -36.85
C GLY A 763 -54.45 44.14 -36.05
N LEU A 764 -54.31 43.27 -35.05
CA LEU A 764 -53.08 43.17 -34.25
C LEU A 764 -51.95 42.51 -35.05
N ALA A 765 -52.28 41.47 -35.83
CA ALA A 765 -51.32 40.87 -36.75
C ALA A 765 -50.78 41.87 -37.79
N ASP A 766 -51.65 42.74 -38.33
CA ASP A 766 -51.26 43.76 -39.32
C ASP A 766 -50.30 44.81 -38.73
N LYS A 767 -50.54 45.20 -37.47
CA LYS A 767 -49.66 46.10 -36.73
C LYS A 767 -48.25 45.52 -36.59
N GLU A 768 -48.11 44.28 -36.13
CA GLU A 768 -46.81 43.61 -36.01
C GLU A 768 -46.13 43.45 -37.38
N VAL A 769 -46.88 43.06 -38.41
CA VAL A 769 -46.38 42.92 -39.79
C VAL A 769 -45.84 44.24 -40.33
N THR A 770 -46.53 45.35 -40.08
CA THR A 770 -46.09 46.68 -40.53
C THR A 770 -44.79 47.08 -39.84
N SER A 771 -44.70 46.90 -38.51
CA SER A 771 -43.47 47.17 -37.76
C SER A 771 -42.30 46.29 -38.21
N LEU A 772 -42.54 45.00 -38.45
CA LEU A 772 -41.53 44.07 -38.98
C LEU A 772 -41.10 44.42 -40.41
N THR A 773 -42.03 44.88 -41.26
CA THR A 773 -41.72 45.31 -42.63
C THR A 773 -40.78 46.52 -42.62
N HIS A 774 -41.06 47.50 -41.77
CA HIS A 774 -40.18 48.65 -41.57
C HIS A 774 -38.79 48.23 -41.04
N TYR A 775 -38.73 47.28 -40.10
CA TYR A 775 -37.46 46.74 -39.61
C TYR A 775 -36.64 46.09 -40.73
N VAL A 776 -37.25 45.21 -41.55
CA VAL A 776 -36.56 44.49 -42.64
C VAL A 776 -36.09 45.44 -43.75
N GLN A 777 -36.85 46.49 -44.06
CA GLN A 777 -36.44 47.52 -45.03
C GLN A 777 -35.17 48.24 -44.58
N ASN A 778 -35.03 48.52 -43.28
CA ASN A 778 -33.85 49.16 -42.71
C ASN A 778 -32.70 48.18 -42.43
N ASN A 779 -32.95 46.87 -42.45
CA ASN A 779 -31.97 45.82 -42.13
C ASN A 779 -31.98 44.72 -43.20
N MET A 780 -31.71 45.10 -44.46
CA MET A 780 -31.87 44.20 -45.62
C MET A 780 -31.01 42.92 -45.59
N HIS A 781 -29.99 42.87 -44.73
CA HIS A 781 -29.12 41.70 -44.54
C HIS A 781 -29.72 40.63 -43.60
N ASP A 782 -30.78 40.94 -42.85
CA ASP A 782 -31.46 39.98 -41.96
C ASP A 782 -32.41 39.05 -42.75
N THR A 783 -31.79 38.15 -43.51
CA THR A 783 -32.49 37.23 -44.42
C THR A 783 -33.42 36.25 -43.70
N ARG A 784 -33.18 35.97 -42.42
CA ARG A 784 -34.02 35.07 -41.60
C ARG A 784 -35.36 35.71 -41.30
N ILE A 785 -35.36 36.90 -40.69
CA ILE A 785 -36.57 37.63 -40.32
C ILE A 785 -37.40 37.95 -41.56
N ARG A 786 -36.75 38.30 -42.68
CA ARG A 786 -37.43 38.50 -43.97
C ARG A 786 -38.22 37.28 -44.43
N ARG A 787 -37.61 36.09 -44.43
CA ARG A 787 -38.29 34.84 -44.85
C ARG A 787 -39.44 34.48 -43.92
N GLU A 788 -39.27 34.68 -42.62
CA GLU A 788 -40.34 34.42 -41.65
C GLU A 788 -41.50 35.42 -41.81
N LEU A 789 -41.21 36.70 -42.04
CA LEU A 789 -42.21 37.74 -42.32
C LEU A 789 -43.01 37.44 -43.59
N GLU A 790 -42.36 37.00 -44.67
CA GLU A 790 -43.04 36.62 -45.93
C GLU A 790 -44.11 35.52 -45.68
N ARG A 791 -43.82 34.57 -44.80
CA ARG A 791 -44.78 33.51 -44.42
C ARG A 791 -45.97 34.07 -43.61
N VAL A 792 -45.70 34.98 -42.67
CA VAL A 792 -46.73 35.65 -41.87
C VAL A 792 -47.64 36.50 -42.77
N VAL A 793 -47.07 37.31 -43.66
CA VAL A 793 -47.80 38.14 -44.64
C VAL A 793 -48.67 37.28 -45.56
N GLY A 794 -48.12 36.17 -46.06
CA GLY A 794 -48.87 35.22 -46.88
C GLY A 794 -50.09 34.67 -46.15
N ARG A 795 -49.93 34.29 -44.88
CA ARG A 795 -51.04 33.80 -44.05
C ARG A 795 -52.07 34.89 -43.74
N LEU A 796 -51.63 36.09 -43.41
CA LEU A 796 -52.52 37.25 -43.16
C LEU A 796 -53.37 37.57 -44.40
N THR A 797 -52.74 37.58 -45.58
CA THR A 797 -53.42 37.84 -46.85
C THR A 797 -54.45 36.75 -47.16
N PHE A 798 -54.11 35.49 -46.92
CA PHE A 798 -55.04 34.38 -47.08
C PHE A 798 -56.25 34.50 -46.14
N LEU A 799 -56.04 34.81 -44.86
CA LEU A 799 -57.10 34.96 -43.87
C LEU A 799 -57.97 36.22 -44.07
N ARG A 800 -57.53 37.21 -44.87
CA ARG A 800 -58.35 38.35 -45.29
C ARG A 800 -59.28 38.03 -46.45
N ARG A 801 -58.99 36.96 -47.20
CA ARG A 801 -59.78 36.52 -48.37
C ARG A 801 -60.86 35.51 -48.00
N ILE A 802 -60.72 34.86 -46.85
CA ILE A 802 -61.74 34.06 -46.19
C ILE A 802 -62.56 35.00 -45.31
#